data_AF-A0A482X659-F1
#
_entry.id   AF-A0A482X659-F1
#
_cell.length_a   1.000
_cell.length_b   1.000
_cell.length_c   1.000
_cell.angle_alpha   90.00
_cell.angle_beta   90.00
_cell.angle_gamma   90.00
#
_symmetry.space_group_name_H-M   'P 1'
#
loop_
_entity.id
_entity.type
_entity.pdbx_description
1 polymer ?
#
loop_
_entity_poly.entity_id
_entity_poly.type
_entity_poly.pdbx_seq_one_letter_code
_entity_poly.pdbx_strand_id
1 'polypeptide(L)'
;MMKLCQFGIPSSLSQRVSNYFKLSRNNLQSPVLPKLLQHDIRIYCLSGSSGNEKNMEKLVAHIERLKSSLDVDKNKLIVPNFSSVRKIGGVRSRRNESAFECSLNVNIPSLISFRALGKGLTKELAKKSAINVFIRTTSFYTSKSITKSSIDNDILTPSSSRSSLNSKHDYCAVGVNVLKDLRRQYSHCATETKESEKQKPVSAIDLETHHSGEEADARKNEEKIIHSIDSEIDQKLYRDLLKVYPAPRNRLQNFFDTLEKSSKKKLLRTSSRLNKAKQWEYKYSLEWPKSAEFIGVSSSKKESAKKSALLALKWLKDMGKIDSKGNLFTVNPKEFRRQELNKPLASISLNKEYIEETESLVEEYDNVFAEQLQEICSQWDNTDRPSYFDTGVAKFDQFEASKTFLERRNKDLLAALEKRKTLPSRSLPLPITDYGARIVDLVRNNQVVVIKGEPGCGKSTQVPQLIFDDYTERLEGTECNIVVTQPRKISAMSIAERIAHERYEELGDVIGYQVRFASKLPQFNDGNILFCTLGIMLRKLLSPDGLYGVTHLIIDEAHERDLNTDILLLLAKRAIASNPDLRIVIMSATINPELFQNYFNGAPSILVPGFTHPVSSNFLDSNMERTLRLTGAEIKKGLEQPGGDNKIITKMVTKMVNWIDDNRPPGAILVFLPGWDTIRKVRDELDAYSDLFVVPVHSRLSHDDQRKIFMQPPRGKRKVVLATNIAETSITINDVIYVIDSGLLKEKRLNSTDGLSCLDNQWASRASVIQRKGRAGRVQPGECFHLYTREKFDSLEEFPMPEVHRIRLEMVVLQSKTYSGHEKAEEFLSQLPEPPKVQVIREAVRTLQFIGALDEDENLTPLGHRISIFTTHPLISKALVHAYFFKCVNPLVTIGTILSSEMELFPGMAFDKSPIREGKARFSPSSDHIAMTWLFHQWAEYLQTDDYRAERLMEEMLGSHKSFLFVKRLQELVADHLRQCELVPKTSLLFAKKADCNAYAFNDELIKGVLLSGVGNLLIHREYQLRKGVLKKTPSLVTMEGHTALIAGESVNYKRSEFPSPLLTYFQEMHSAQNRIAMIRETSIVAPLTVALFQPGTLTVVKPLGQDMDATNNVTLQLKSKKPLNFICDERTATAVVKLREAMWNVIDYFVMECGNPSNTKLYSDVSGFHNEVLSLLHRMLMEVGTNIDYDENGNLRKFVGKTR
;
A
#
# COMPACT_ATOMS: atom_id res chain seq x y z
N MET A 1 7.15 -11.42 47.17
CA MET A 1 6.90 -12.60 48.01
C MET A 1 5.82 -13.50 47.42
N MET A 2 4.52 -13.15 47.41
CA MET A 2 3.45 -14.02 46.88
C MET A 2 3.79 -14.68 45.51
N LYS A 3 4.22 -13.89 44.52
CA LYS A 3 4.65 -14.39 43.19
C LYS A 3 5.90 -15.29 43.18
N LEU A 4 6.65 -15.42 44.29
CA LEU A 4 7.78 -16.36 44.41
C LEU A 4 7.34 -17.68 45.04
N CYS A 5 6.37 -17.64 45.96
CA CYS A 5 5.76 -18.83 46.54
C CYS A 5 4.96 -19.62 45.49
N GLN A 6 4.33 -18.94 44.53
CA GLN A 6 3.66 -19.57 43.38
C GLN A 6 4.60 -20.39 42.45
N PHE A 7 5.92 -20.24 42.57
CA PHE A 7 6.91 -21.06 41.86
C PHE A 7 7.65 -22.06 42.78
N GLY A 8 7.08 -22.39 43.94
CA GLY A 8 7.61 -23.44 44.82
C GLY A 8 8.94 -23.13 45.53
N ILE A 9 9.38 -21.88 45.54
CA ILE A 9 10.67 -21.48 46.14
C ILE A 9 10.57 -21.48 47.69
N PRO A 10 11.50 -22.14 48.42
CA PRO A 10 11.49 -22.19 49.88
C PRO A 10 11.41 -20.81 50.56
N SER A 11 10.66 -20.75 51.66
CA SER A 11 10.41 -19.53 52.44
C SER A 11 11.69 -18.84 52.92
N SER A 12 12.68 -19.62 53.35
CA SER A 12 14.01 -19.14 53.77
C SER A 12 14.77 -18.40 52.67
N LEU A 13 14.66 -18.83 51.41
CA LEU A 13 15.24 -18.14 50.25
C LEU A 13 14.48 -16.86 49.90
N SER A 14 13.14 -16.91 49.93
CA SER A 14 12.30 -15.70 49.75
C SER A 14 12.62 -14.62 50.79
N GLN A 15 12.92 -15.01 52.04
CA GLN A 15 13.33 -14.09 53.11
C GLN A 15 14.67 -13.40 52.78
N ARG A 16 15.68 -14.16 52.32
CA ARG A 16 16.99 -13.61 51.89
C ARG A 16 16.85 -12.60 50.74
N VAL A 17 16.08 -12.92 49.70
CA VAL A 17 15.83 -12.00 48.57
C VAL A 17 15.06 -10.76 49.01
N SER A 18 14.08 -10.91 49.91
CA SER A 18 13.34 -9.76 50.46
C SER A 18 14.23 -8.81 51.27
N ASN A 19 15.16 -9.34 52.07
CA ASN A 19 16.12 -8.53 52.83
C ASN A 19 17.11 -7.79 51.92
N TYR A 20 17.55 -8.41 50.81
CA TYR A 20 18.38 -7.75 49.80
C TYR A 20 17.70 -6.51 49.18
N PHE A 21 16.41 -6.63 48.82
CA PHE A 21 15.62 -5.50 48.31
C PHE A 21 15.27 -4.43 49.37
N LYS A 22 15.27 -4.77 50.67
CA LYS A 22 15.17 -3.76 51.74
C LYS A 22 16.47 -2.99 51.92
N LEU A 23 17.63 -3.66 51.87
CA LEU A 23 18.94 -3.03 52.01
C LEU A 23 19.30 -2.12 50.82
N SER A 24 18.97 -2.50 49.59
CA SER A 24 19.28 -1.69 48.40
C SER A 24 18.41 -0.43 48.27
N ARG A 25 17.19 -0.44 48.82
CA ARG A 25 16.25 0.70 48.76
C ARG A 25 16.71 1.92 49.56
N ASN A 26 17.53 1.73 50.60
CA ASN A 26 17.89 2.81 51.53
C ASN A 26 19.16 3.59 51.13
N ASN A 27 19.93 3.14 50.12
CA ASN A 27 21.30 3.62 49.87
C ASN A 27 21.63 4.06 48.42
N LEU A 28 20.69 4.07 47.46
CA LEU A 28 21.00 4.38 46.05
C LEU A 28 19.94 5.26 45.35
N GLN A 29 20.37 6.45 44.89
CA GLN A 29 19.59 7.35 44.03
C GLN A 29 19.82 7.08 42.52
N SER A 30 19.71 5.82 42.06
CA SER A 30 19.86 5.49 40.62
C SER A 30 18.79 4.51 40.13
N PRO A 31 18.02 4.83 39.08
CA PRO A 31 16.93 3.98 38.57
C PRO A 31 17.39 2.88 37.59
N VAL A 32 18.69 2.78 37.29
CA VAL A 32 19.22 1.87 36.27
C VAL A 32 19.38 0.43 36.79
N LEU A 33 20.00 0.27 37.97
CA LEU A 33 20.34 -1.03 38.54
C LEU A 33 19.12 -1.95 38.80
N PRO A 34 17.97 -1.46 39.29
CA PRO A 34 16.79 -2.30 39.51
C PRO A 34 16.20 -2.90 38.22
N LYS A 35 16.40 -2.26 37.06
CA LYS A 35 15.87 -2.75 35.78
C LYS A 35 16.70 -3.90 35.20
N LEU A 36 18.03 -3.83 35.31
CA LEU A 36 18.93 -4.93 34.91
C LEU A 36 18.62 -6.20 35.72
N LEU A 37 18.62 -6.10 37.05
CA LEU A 37 18.28 -7.22 37.94
C LEU A 37 16.87 -7.78 37.69
N GLN A 38 15.88 -6.94 37.35
CA GLN A 38 14.56 -7.43 36.93
C GLN A 38 14.58 -8.14 35.57
N HIS A 39 15.47 -7.77 34.66
CA HIS A 39 15.60 -8.40 33.34
C HIS A 39 16.24 -9.79 33.46
N ASP A 40 17.34 -9.90 34.20
CA ASP A 40 18.10 -11.15 34.34
C ASP A 40 17.32 -12.23 35.11
N ILE A 41 16.60 -11.84 36.18
CA ILE A 41 15.69 -12.74 36.91
C ILE A 41 14.56 -13.22 35.98
N ARG A 42 14.07 -12.37 35.07
CA ARG A 42 13.01 -12.75 34.13
C ARG A 42 13.51 -13.75 33.08
N ILE A 43 14.75 -13.62 32.62
CA ILE A 43 15.40 -14.59 31.73
C ILE A 43 15.55 -15.94 32.45
N TYR A 44 16.06 -15.95 33.69
CA TYR A 44 16.24 -17.19 34.46
C TYR A 44 14.93 -17.91 34.80
N CYS A 45 13.82 -17.18 35.01
CA CYS A 45 12.51 -17.80 35.24
C CYS A 45 11.84 -18.34 33.96
N LEU A 46 12.37 -18.07 32.76
CA LEU A 46 11.81 -18.54 31.49
C LEU A 46 12.49 -19.82 30.96
N SER A 47 13.67 -20.19 31.46
CA SER A 47 14.34 -21.45 31.11
C SER A 47 13.77 -22.62 31.93
N GLY A 48 12.59 -23.10 31.55
CA GLY A 48 11.90 -24.21 32.21
C GLY A 48 12.56 -25.58 31.97
N SER A 49 13.53 -25.96 32.82
CA SER A 49 14.02 -27.34 32.94
C SER A 49 14.53 -27.64 34.35
N SER A 50 14.53 -28.92 34.75
CA SER A 50 14.78 -29.36 36.12
C SER A 50 16.27 -29.25 36.51
N GLY A 51 16.65 -28.18 37.22
CA GLY A 51 18.04 -27.97 37.67
C GLY A 51 18.27 -26.73 38.54
N ASN A 52 17.45 -26.53 39.57
CA ASN A 52 17.29 -25.21 40.23
C ASN A 52 18.47 -24.72 41.11
N GLU A 53 19.27 -25.59 41.74
CA GLU A 53 20.27 -25.12 42.73
C GLU A 53 21.57 -24.59 42.09
N LYS A 54 22.28 -25.43 41.31
CA LYS A 54 23.56 -25.05 40.66
C LYS A 54 23.47 -23.85 39.69
N ASN A 55 22.26 -23.48 39.26
CA ASN A 55 22.04 -22.30 38.43
C ASN A 55 21.79 -21.03 39.26
N MET A 56 21.21 -21.14 40.46
CA MET A 56 21.10 -20.03 41.41
C MET A 56 22.46 -19.64 42.02
N GLU A 57 23.34 -20.61 42.28
CA GLU A 57 24.71 -20.33 42.75
C GLU A 57 25.51 -19.48 41.74
N LYS A 58 25.35 -19.76 40.43
CA LYS A 58 25.96 -18.97 39.35
C LYS A 58 25.42 -17.53 39.32
N LEU A 59 24.13 -17.34 39.56
CA LEU A 59 23.51 -16.01 39.60
C LEU A 59 24.05 -15.20 40.80
N VAL A 60 24.18 -15.82 41.97
CA VAL A 60 24.81 -15.18 43.15
C VAL A 60 26.27 -14.82 42.87
N ALA A 61 27.05 -15.74 42.29
CA ALA A 61 28.44 -15.48 41.91
C ALA A 61 28.59 -14.37 40.85
N HIS A 62 27.61 -14.21 39.95
CA HIS A 62 27.58 -13.11 38.98
C HIS A 62 27.30 -11.76 39.65
N ILE A 63 26.38 -11.71 40.61
CA ILE A 63 26.05 -10.50 41.39
C ILE A 63 27.23 -10.08 42.28
N GLU A 64 27.97 -11.01 42.88
CA GLU A 64 29.20 -10.71 43.62
C GLU A 64 30.32 -10.18 42.72
N ARG A 65 30.43 -10.64 41.46
CA ARG A 65 31.37 -10.04 40.49
C ARG A 65 30.98 -8.60 40.13
N LEU A 66 29.68 -8.33 39.92
CA LEU A 66 29.21 -6.97 39.63
C LEU A 66 29.52 -5.99 40.77
N LYS A 67 29.41 -6.40 42.05
CA LYS A 67 29.94 -5.60 43.19
C LYS A 67 31.40 -5.22 42.98
N SER A 68 32.27 -6.20 42.72
CA SER A 68 33.72 -5.97 42.59
C SER A 68 34.09 -5.01 41.44
N SER A 69 33.26 -4.92 40.40
CA SER A 69 33.47 -4.01 39.27
C SER A 69 33.04 -2.55 39.52
N LEU A 70 32.39 -2.27 40.65
CA LEU A 70 31.83 -0.94 40.97
C LEU A 70 32.62 -0.15 42.03
N ASP A 71 33.65 -0.74 42.63
CA ASP A 71 34.41 -0.15 43.74
C ASP A 71 35.69 0.55 43.25
N VAL A 72 35.53 1.59 42.42
CA VAL A 72 36.62 2.43 41.92
C VAL A 72 36.61 3.79 42.63
N ASP A 73 37.68 4.02 43.40
CA ASP A 73 38.04 5.18 44.24
C ASP A 73 37.20 6.47 44.07
N LYS A 74 36.53 6.87 45.15
CA LYS A 74 35.63 8.04 45.23
C LYS A 74 36.34 9.40 45.18
N ASN A 75 37.67 9.46 45.29
CA ASN A 75 38.40 10.72 45.52
C ASN A 75 38.93 11.43 44.25
N LYS A 76 38.64 10.94 43.02
CA LYS A 76 39.13 11.58 41.78
C LYS A 76 38.10 11.63 40.64
N LEU A 77 37.04 12.44 40.78
CA LEU A 77 36.21 12.87 39.65
C LEU A 77 35.66 14.29 39.88
N ILE A 78 36.33 15.29 39.28
CA ILE A 78 35.89 16.69 39.29
C ILE A 78 34.92 16.91 38.13
N VAL A 79 33.75 17.51 38.43
CA VAL A 79 32.73 17.87 37.43
C VAL A 79 32.85 19.35 37.05
N PRO A 80 32.96 19.68 35.76
CA PRO A 80 32.47 20.93 35.20
C PRO A 80 31.36 20.68 34.15
N ASN A 81 30.66 21.75 33.73
CA ASN A 81 29.34 21.65 33.10
C ASN A 81 29.20 22.50 31.81
N PHE A 82 28.28 22.10 30.92
CA PHE A 82 27.68 22.83 29.78
C PHE A 82 28.50 23.32 28.55
N SER A 83 28.02 22.88 27.38
CA SER A 83 27.72 23.65 26.13
C SER A 83 28.73 23.79 24.95
N SER A 84 28.13 23.84 23.74
CA SER A 84 28.52 24.62 22.53
C SER A 84 29.35 24.02 21.35
N VAL A 85 28.63 23.74 20.23
CA VAL A 85 28.89 24.18 18.81
C VAL A 85 29.99 23.55 17.90
N ARG A 86 29.51 22.77 16.89
CA ARG A 86 29.86 22.67 15.42
C ARG A 86 31.27 22.32 14.83
N LYS A 87 31.20 21.37 13.86
CA LYS A 87 31.78 21.34 12.47
C LYS A 87 33.22 20.84 12.13
N ILE A 88 33.23 19.85 11.19
CA ILE A 88 34.13 19.61 10.02
C ILE A 88 35.53 18.97 10.22
N GLY A 89 35.84 17.96 9.39
CA GLY A 89 37.17 17.36 9.14
C GLY A 89 37.54 16.17 10.07
N GLY A 90 38.34 15.17 9.68
CA GLY A 90 38.88 14.81 8.35
C GLY A 90 40.04 13.78 8.40
N VAL A 91 39.93 12.66 7.69
CA VAL A 91 41.00 11.69 7.31
C VAL A 91 41.78 10.89 8.41
N ARG A 92 41.35 9.63 8.60
CA ARG A 92 42.11 8.35 8.79
C ARG A 92 43.51 8.28 9.48
N SER A 93 43.55 7.39 10.48
CA SER A 93 44.58 6.34 10.77
C SER A 93 45.86 6.74 11.54
N ARG A 94 46.61 5.84 12.21
CA ARG A 94 46.63 4.34 12.25
C ARG A 94 47.39 3.80 13.50
N ARG A 95 47.22 2.49 13.82
CA ARG A 95 48.08 1.63 14.69
C ARG A 95 48.07 1.89 16.22
N ASN A 96 48.38 0.94 17.12
CA ASN A 96 48.60 -0.52 17.04
C ASN A 96 48.15 -1.19 18.38
N GLU A 97 47.52 -2.37 18.38
CA GLU A 97 48.13 -3.70 18.62
C GLU A 97 49.00 -3.87 19.89
N SER A 98 48.45 -4.55 20.90
CA SER A 98 49.07 -5.72 21.56
C SER A 98 47.97 -6.54 22.27
N ALA A 99 48.23 -7.83 22.55
CA ALA A 99 47.18 -8.81 22.84
C ALA A 99 47.19 -9.36 24.27
N PHE A 100 46.04 -9.91 24.68
CA PHE A 100 45.95 -10.98 25.68
C PHE A 100 44.95 -12.02 25.15
N GLU A 101 45.42 -13.23 24.88
CA GLU A 101 44.56 -14.39 24.62
C GLU A 101 44.27 -15.14 25.92
N CYS A 102 43.05 -15.64 26.05
CA CYS A 102 42.81 -16.88 26.79
C CYS A 102 41.60 -17.60 26.15
N SER A 103 41.70 -18.92 26.00
CA SER A 103 40.86 -19.70 25.09
C SER A 103 39.81 -20.55 25.82
N LEU A 104 38.75 -20.92 25.10
CA LEU A 104 37.85 -22.00 25.49
C LEU A 104 37.20 -22.63 24.26
N ASN A 105 37.26 -23.96 24.16
CA ASN A 105 36.94 -24.72 22.96
C ASN A 105 35.44 -25.04 22.83
N VAL A 106 34.96 -25.13 21.59
CA VAL A 106 33.82 -25.99 21.21
C VAL A 106 34.23 -26.78 19.96
N ASN A 107 33.99 -28.10 19.98
CA ASN A 107 34.39 -29.00 18.90
C ASN A 107 33.47 -28.89 17.67
N ILE A 108 34.08 -29.00 16.49
CA ILE A 108 33.41 -29.36 15.24
C ILE A 108 34.10 -30.65 14.72
N PRO A 109 33.38 -31.76 14.51
CA PRO A 109 33.96 -32.93 13.87
C PRO A 109 34.34 -32.64 12.41
N SER A 110 35.65 -32.60 12.15
CA SER A 110 36.39 -33.32 11.09
C SER A 110 35.75 -33.46 9.68
N LEU A 111 36.50 -33.26 8.59
CA LEU A 111 37.68 -34.08 8.25
C LEU A 111 38.69 -33.39 7.30
N ILE A 112 39.97 -33.80 7.42
CA ILE A 112 41.07 -33.73 6.42
C ILE A 112 41.45 -32.31 5.91
N SER A 113 42.53 -31.64 6.32
CA SER A 113 43.95 -31.99 6.55
C SER A 113 44.83 -32.20 5.30
N PHE A 114 45.65 -31.20 4.93
CA PHE A 114 47.06 -31.36 4.55
C PHE A 114 47.79 -30.01 4.79
N ARG A 115 48.60 -29.86 5.85
CA ARG A 115 50.05 -30.16 5.99
C ARG A 115 50.97 -29.20 5.22
N ALA A 116 51.83 -28.47 5.95
CA ALA A 116 52.67 -27.40 5.41
C ALA A 116 54.16 -27.76 5.27
N LEU A 117 54.78 -27.30 4.17
CA LEU A 117 56.22 -27.16 3.91
C LEU A 117 56.39 -26.00 2.91
N GLY A 118 57.35 -25.06 3.00
CA GLY A 118 58.22 -24.73 4.13
C GLY A 118 59.46 -23.90 3.72
N LYS A 119 59.71 -22.77 4.43
CA LYS A 119 60.94 -21.92 4.41
C LYS A 119 61.24 -21.14 3.10
N GLY A 120 61.80 -19.92 3.23
CA GLY A 120 62.26 -19.11 2.09
C GLY A 120 62.61 -17.65 2.44
N LEU A 121 63.90 -17.38 2.67
CA LEU A 121 64.56 -16.09 3.03
C LEU A 121 64.06 -14.89 2.18
N THR A 122 63.54 -13.78 2.75
CA THR A 122 64.13 -12.65 3.53
C THR A 122 64.80 -11.52 2.75
N LYS A 123 64.36 -10.28 3.06
CA LYS A 123 65.14 -9.02 3.12
C LYS A 123 66.38 -8.87 2.21
N GLU A 124 66.21 -8.46 0.95
CA GLU A 124 67.16 -7.50 0.34
C GLU A 124 66.52 -6.56 -0.70
N LEU A 125 65.57 -5.72 -0.27
CA LEU A 125 65.24 -4.48 -0.99
C LEU A 125 64.76 -3.37 -0.03
N ALA A 126 65.33 -3.35 1.18
CA ALA A 126 65.08 -2.33 2.19
C ALA A 126 66.04 -1.14 2.01
N LYS A 127 65.77 -0.25 1.06
CA LYS A 127 66.41 1.08 0.97
C LYS A 127 65.35 2.16 0.69
N LYS A 128 65.38 3.23 1.49
CA LYS A 128 64.52 4.45 1.44
C LYS A 128 63.09 4.36 2.01
N SER A 129 62.98 3.92 3.26
CA SER A 129 62.20 4.65 4.28
C SER A 129 63.01 5.90 4.72
N ALA A 130 62.52 6.93 5.43
CA ALA A 130 61.22 7.31 5.99
C ALA A 130 61.13 8.88 5.98
N ILE A 131 60.02 9.54 6.33
CA ILE A 131 59.72 10.18 7.65
C ILE A 131 58.56 11.19 7.39
N ASN A 132 57.67 11.59 8.31
CA ASN A 132 56.92 10.89 9.37
C ASN A 132 55.73 11.80 9.78
N VAL A 133 54.81 11.34 10.66
CA VAL A 133 53.57 12.07 11.06
C VAL A 133 53.79 13.03 12.25
N PHE A 134 53.09 14.19 12.33
CA PHE A 134 52.49 14.73 13.59
C PHE A 134 51.57 15.99 13.48
N ILE A 135 50.36 15.88 14.06
CA ILE A 135 49.65 16.81 14.99
C ILE A 135 49.67 18.36 14.76
N ARG A 136 48.49 19.03 14.64
CA ARG A 136 47.75 19.74 15.73
C ARG A 136 46.40 20.38 15.31
N THR A 137 45.61 20.83 16.30
CA THR A 137 44.27 21.47 16.24
C THR A 137 44.31 22.98 16.57
N THR A 138 43.40 23.81 16.02
CA THR A 138 42.52 24.77 16.77
C THR A 138 41.53 25.62 15.92
N SER A 139 40.30 25.75 16.47
CA SER A 139 39.29 26.84 16.50
C SER A 139 39.00 27.91 15.39
N PHE A 140 37.69 28.25 15.35
CA PHE A 140 37.00 29.51 15.00
C PHE A 140 37.66 30.82 15.54
N TYR A 141 37.28 32.08 15.21
CA TYR A 141 35.92 32.69 15.16
C TYR A 141 35.88 34.12 14.53
N THR A 142 34.74 34.55 13.92
CA THR A 142 34.31 35.97 13.61
C THR A 142 35.22 36.89 12.76
N SER A 143 34.80 37.98 12.08
CA SER A 143 33.55 38.47 11.44
C SER A 143 33.82 39.89 10.85
N LYS A 144 32.87 40.48 10.10
CA LYS A 144 32.83 41.90 9.61
C LYS A 144 33.82 42.30 8.50
N SER A 145 33.60 43.38 7.71
CA SER A 145 32.44 43.81 6.89
C SER A 145 32.66 45.19 6.24
N ILE A 146 32.31 45.37 4.94
CA ILE A 146 32.03 46.67 4.25
C ILE A 146 33.32 47.53 4.04
N THR A 147 33.62 48.20 2.91
CA THR A 147 32.90 49.15 2.02
C THR A 147 33.03 48.82 0.51
N LYS A 148 32.01 49.08 -0.34
CA LYS A 148 31.81 50.23 -1.30
C LYS A 148 33.01 50.53 -2.24
N SER A 149 32.87 50.90 -3.53
CA SER A 149 31.70 51.38 -4.33
C SER A 149 31.91 51.00 -5.83
N SER A 150 30.89 50.59 -6.60
CA SER A 150 30.09 51.39 -7.57
C SER A 150 30.89 52.17 -8.65
N ILE A 151 30.47 52.32 -9.91
CA ILE A 151 29.11 52.30 -10.48
C ILE A 151 29.13 52.04 -12.03
N ASP A 152 28.10 51.36 -12.57
CA ASP A 152 27.49 51.48 -13.93
C ASP A 152 28.32 51.37 -15.24
N ASN A 153 27.79 51.11 -16.46
CA ASN A 153 26.57 50.49 -17.04
C ASN A 153 26.80 50.38 -18.58
N ASP A 154 26.01 49.72 -19.46
CA ASP A 154 25.20 48.48 -19.44
C ASP A 154 24.73 48.21 -20.91
N ILE A 155 23.99 47.11 -21.16
CA ILE A 155 23.23 46.77 -22.39
C ILE A 155 24.04 46.43 -23.65
N LEU A 156 23.97 45.16 -24.09
CA LEU A 156 23.48 44.78 -25.44
C LEU A 156 23.29 43.26 -25.62
N THR A 157 22.52 42.90 -26.66
CA THR A 157 22.32 41.53 -27.20
C THR A 157 22.36 41.63 -28.76
N PRO A 158 22.23 40.56 -29.60
CA PRO A 158 22.10 39.13 -29.34
C PRO A 158 22.94 38.19 -30.29
N SER A 159 22.76 36.87 -30.11
CA SER A 159 22.69 35.81 -31.16
C SER A 159 23.90 35.39 -32.04
N SER A 160 24.33 34.13 -31.84
CA SER A 160 24.77 33.14 -32.86
C SER A 160 26.12 33.37 -33.59
N SER A 161 26.85 32.38 -34.14
CA SER A 161 26.49 30.99 -34.52
C SER A 161 27.73 30.08 -34.72
N ARG A 162 27.53 28.74 -34.75
CA ARG A 162 28.36 27.71 -35.47
C ARG A 162 29.83 27.48 -34.99
N SER A 163 30.46 26.31 -35.18
CA SER A 163 30.03 24.98 -35.67
C SER A 163 31.06 23.86 -35.39
N SER A 164 30.62 22.58 -35.41
CA SER A 164 31.39 21.36 -35.82
C SER A 164 32.61 20.91 -34.98
N LEU A 165 33.05 19.63 -34.95
CA LEU A 165 32.61 18.35 -35.55
C LEU A 165 33.12 17.16 -34.69
N ASN A 166 32.58 15.94 -34.96
CA ASN A 166 33.15 14.57 -34.86
C ASN A 166 34.54 14.28 -34.22
N SER A 167 34.85 13.09 -33.66
CA SER A 167 34.03 11.90 -33.30
C SER A 167 34.86 10.76 -32.67
N LYS A 168 34.21 9.92 -31.83
CA LYS A 168 34.36 8.44 -31.70
C LYS A 168 35.70 7.76 -31.33
N HIS A 169 35.62 6.94 -30.26
CA HIS A 169 36.21 5.59 -30.07
C HIS A 169 37.75 5.41 -30.06
N ASP A 170 38.38 4.55 -29.23
CA ASP A 170 37.97 3.69 -28.09
C ASP A 170 39.28 3.30 -27.29
N TYR A 171 39.47 2.31 -26.40
CA TYR A 171 38.73 1.08 -26.04
C TYR A 171 39.10 0.52 -24.62
N CYS A 172 38.99 -0.81 -24.46
CA CYS A 172 39.39 -1.73 -23.38
C CYS A 172 40.61 -1.39 -22.49
N ALA A 173 40.58 -1.58 -21.17
CA ALA A 173 40.47 -2.82 -20.35
C ALA A 173 41.85 -3.53 -20.15
N VAL A 174 42.11 -4.41 -19.17
CA VAL A 174 41.40 -5.61 -18.64
C VAL A 174 41.79 -5.83 -17.16
N GLY A 175 40.88 -6.25 -16.26
CA GLY A 175 40.77 -7.62 -15.73
C GLY A 175 41.62 -7.85 -14.46
N VAL A 176 41.62 -8.99 -13.76
CA VAL A 176 41.12 -10.38 -13.94
C VAL A 176 40.68 -10.85 -12.53
N ASN A 177 39.54 -11.53 -12.29
CA ASN A 177 39.35 -13.01 -12.24
C ASN A 177 40.43 -13.79 -11.43
N VAL A 178 40.21 -14.98 -10.85
CA VAL A 178 39.78 -16.24 -11.47
C VAL A 178 39.08 -17.18 -10.46
N LEU A 179 37.98 -17.81 -10.90
CA LEU A 179 37.66 -19.21 -10.57
C LEU A 179 37.12 -19.92 -11.83
N LYS A 180 38.05 -20.30 -12.70
CA LYS A 180 37.86 -21.18 -13.85
C LYS A 180 38.99 -22.20 -13.81
N ASP A 181 38.68 -23.48 -13.64
CA ASP A 181 39.43 -24.63 -14.19
C ASP A 181 38.76 -25.98 -13.81
N LEU A 182 37.51 -26.17 -14.26
CA LEU A 182 36.84 -27.48 -14.26
C LEU A 182 36.02 -27.70 -15.55
N ARG A 183 36.69 -27.65 -16.71
CA ARG A 183 36.34 -28.37 -17.96
C ARG A 183 37.31 -28.04 -19.11
N ARG A 184 38.41 -28.79 -19.21
CA ARG A 184 39.25 -28.87 -20.42
C ARG A 184 39.90 -30.26 -20.56
N GLN A 185 39.10 -31.25 -20.94
CA GLN A 185 39.56 -32.47 -21.61
C GLN A 185 38.45 -33.00 -22.52
N TYR A 186 38.51 -32.62 -23.80
CA TYR A 186 38.33 -33.42 -25.01
C TYR A 186 38.52 -32.47 -26.20
N SER A 187 39.14 -32.93 -27.29
CA SER A 187 39.86 -32.04 -28.21
C SER A 187 39.88 -32.50 -29.67
N HIS A 188 39.82 -31.51 -30.58
CA HIS A 188 40.22 -31.54 -31.99
C HIS A 188 39.53 -32.53 -32.96
N CYS A 189 38.84 -31.97 -33.96
CA CYS A 189 39.37 -31.72 -35.32
C CYS A 189 38.78 -30.37 -35.81
N ALA A 190 39.45 -29.49 -36.56
CA ALA A 190 40.21 -29.63 -37.82
C ALA A 190 39.26 -29.85 -39.03
N THR A 191 39.32 -29.08 -40.13
CA THR A 191 40.17 -27.90 -40.45
C THR A 191 39.53 -26.97 -41.50
N GLU A 192 40.18 -25.83 -41.67
CA GLU A 192 39.98 -24.76 -42.66
C GLU A 192 39.58 -25.18 -44.09
N THR A 193 38.79 -24.33 -44.77
CA THR A 193 39.34 -23.53 -45.88
C THR A 193 38.49 -22.29 -46.20
N LYS A 194 39.17 -21.27 -46.73
CA LYS A 194 38.62 -20.04 -47.34
C LYS A 194 38.60 -20.30 -48.88
N GLU A 195 38.23 -19.43 -49.82
CA GLU A 195 38.05 -17.97 -49.85
C GLU A 195 37.39 -17.59 -51.20
N SER A 196 36.61 -16.49 -51.27
CA SER A 196 36.50 -15.61 -52.48
C SER A 196 35.91 -16.18 -53.81
N GLU A 197 35.48 -15.42 -54.83
CA GLU A 197 35.00 -14.02 -54.94
C GLU A 197 34.25 -13.76 -56.26
N LYS A 198 33.45 -12.66 -56.29
CA LYS A 198 33.23 -11.76 -57.45
C LYS A 198 32.46 -12.23 -58.72
N GLN A 199 32.13 -11.19 -59.51
CA GLN A 199 31.82 -11.14 -60.95
C GLN A 199 30.56 -11.82 -61.53
N LYS A 200 29.52 -10.98 -61.69
CA LYS A 200 28.90 -10.72 -63.02
C LYS A 200 29.80 -9.70 -63.75
N PRO A 201 29.80 -9.53 -65.11
CA PRO A 201 28.65 -9.62 -66.02
C PRO A 201 28.97 -10.11 -67.47
N VAL A 202 28.07 -9.83 -68.45
CA VAL A 202 28.29 -9.90 -69.94
C VAL A 202 28.41 -11.35 -70.48
N SER A 203 28.08 -11.71 -71.73
CA SER A 203 27.61 -10.98 -72.95
C SER A 203 26.29 -11.55 -73.51
N ALA A 204 25.77 -10.95 -74.59
CA ALA A 204 24.61 -11.41 -75.36
C ALA A 204 25.03 -11.75 -76.82
N ILE A 205 24.03 -12.02 -77.68
CA ILE A 205 24.07 -12.14 -79.17
C ILE A 205 24.25 -13.58 -79.71
N ASP A 206 23.09 -14.16 -80.12
CA ASP A 206 22.83 -14.91 -81.37
C ASP A 206 23.45 -16.32 -81.59
N LEU A 207 22.87 -17.28 -82.36
CA LEU A 207 21.64 -17.32 -83.21
C LEU A 207 21.21 -18.81 -83.51
N GLU A 208 19.92 -19.03 -83.88
CA GLU A 208 19.37 -20.21 -84.63
C GLU A 208 19.38 -21.62 -83.95
N THR A 209 18.67 -22.69 -84.36
CA THR A 209 18.06 -23.12 -85.65
C THR A 209 16.56 -23.54 -85.68
N HIS A 210 15.60 -22.92 -85.02
CA HIS A 210 15.58 -22.03 -83.87
C HIS A 210 14.83 -22.86 -82.80
N HIS A 211 15.54 -23.84 -82.23
CA HIS A 211 15.00 -25.19 -81.95
C HIS A 211 14.26 -25.37 -80.61
N SER A 212 13.25 -26.27 -80.66
CA SER A 212 12.82 -27.27 -79.65
C SER A 212 12.49 -26.86 -78.20
N GLY A 213 11.32 -27.30 -77.71
CA GLY A 213 11.11 -27.59 -76.29
C GLY A 213 9.72 -27.26 -75.73
N GLU A 214 9.03 -28.27 -75.21
CA GLU A 214 8.00 -28.15 -74.16
C GLU A 214 8.73 -27.95 -72.79
N GLU A 215 8.15 -27.56 -71.65
CA GLU A 215 6.75 -27.64 -71.16
C GLU A 215 6.48 -26.51 -70.10
N ALA A 216 5.44 -26.62 -69.27
CA ALA A 216 4.81 -25.52 -68.50
C ALA A 216 5.42 -25.11 -67.13
N ASP A 217 5.22 -23.85 -66.72
CA ASP A 217 4.81 -23.46 -65.34
C ASP A 217 4.01 -22.13 -65.38
N ALA A 218 3.09 -21.90 -64.42
CA ALA A 218 2.13 -20.81 -64.43
C ALA A 218 1.94 -20.14 -63.04
N ARG A 219 2.43 -18.90 -62.86
CA ARG A 219 2.31 -18.17 -61.59
C ARG A 219 1.87 -16.70 -61.74
N LYS A 220 0.54 -16.53 -61.72
CA LYS A 220 -0.26 -15.35 -61.28
C LYS A 220 0.37 -13.95 -61.46
N ASN A 221 -0.14 -13.21 -62.45
CA ASN A 221 -0.13 -11.74 -62.43
C ASN A 221 -1.17 -11.21 -61.42
N GLU A 222 -0.77 -10.28 -60.55
CA GLU A 222 -1.72 -9.34 -59.92
C GLU A 222 -1.76 -8.05 -60.74
N GLU A 223 -2.95 -7.63 -61.19
CA GLU A 223 -3.12 -6.37 -61.91
C GLU A 223 -2.90 -5.17 -60.97
N LYS A 224 -1.82 -4.42 -61.21
CA LYS A 224 -1.55 -3.18 -60.47
C LYS A 224 -2.42 -2.05 -60.99
N ILE A 225 -3.19 -1.44 -60.08
CA ILE A 225 -4.05 -0.31 -60.43
C ILE A 225 -3.18 0.93 -60.66
N ILE A 226 -3.14 1.42 -61.91
CA ILE A 226 -2.38 2.62 -62.29
C ILE A 226 -3.34 3.81 -62.41
N HIS A 227 -3.06 4.87 -61.64
CA HIS A 227 -3.77 6.14 -61.66
C HIS A 227 -2.87 7.23 -62.26
N SER A 228 -2.99 7.52 -63.55
CA SER A 228 -2.29 8.61 -64.24
C SER A 228 -3.12 9.89 -64.31
N ILE A 229 -2.45 11.05 -64.43
CA ILE A 229 -3.07 12.34 -64.73
C ILE A 229 -2.66 12.79 -66.13
N ASP A 230 -3.33 12.27 -67.15
CA ASP A 230 -3.30 12.82 -68.52
C ASP A 230 -4.68 13.30 -69.01
N SER A 231 -5.74 13.17 -68.19
CA SER A 231 -7.00 13.88 -68.35
C SER A 231 -7.62 14.31 -67.01
N GLU A 232 -8.08 15.55 -66.97
CA GLU A 232 -9.05 16.16 -66.06
C GLU A 232 -9.10 15.72 -64.58
N ILE A 233 -8.06 16.07 -63.82
CA ILE A 233 -8.33 16.65 -62.48
C ILE A 233 -8.66 18.13 -62.71
N ASP A 234 -9.92 18.52 -62.49
CA ASP A 234 -10.36 19.92 -62.47
C ASP A 234 -9.39 20.77 -61.63
N GLN A 235 -8.97 21.94 -62.17
CA GLN A 235 -8.11 22.87 -61.44
C GLN A 235 -8.70 23.26 -60.07
N LYS A 236 -10.02 23.31 -59.93
CA LYS A 236 -10.72 23.52 -58.65
C LYS A 236 -10.40 22.40 -57.67
N LEU A 237 -10.60 21.14 -58.07
CA LEU A 237 -10.27 19.95 -57.27
C LEU A 237 -8.78 19.89 -56.91
N TYR A 238 -7.88 20.28 -57.83
CA TYR A 238 -6.44 20.38 -57.53
C TYR A 238 -6.13 21.44 -56.47
N ARG A 239 -6.73 22.63 -56.57
CA ARG A 239 -6.58 23.72 -55.59
C ARG A 239 -7.17 23.34 -54.23
N ASP A 240 -8.32 22.67 -54.20
CA ASP A 240 -9.00 22.29 -52.96
C ASP A 240 -8.29 21.14 -52.23
N LEU A 241 -7.78 20.14 -52.95
CA LEU A 241 -6.88 19.13 -52.37
C LEU A 241 -5.58 19.74 -51.81
N LEU A 242 -5.10 20.85 -52.40
CA LEU A 242 -3.93 21.58 -51.89
C LEU A 242 -4.21 22.40 -50.62
N LYS A 243 -5.42 22.98 -50.47
CA LYS A 243 -5.85 23.61 -49.20
C LYS A 243 -5.83 22.59 -48.05
N VAL A 244 -6.26 21.36 -48.33
CA VAL A 244 -6.30 20.24 -47.37
C VAL A 244 -4.90 19.66 -47.11
N TYR A 245 -4.08 19.52 -48.15
CA TYR A 245 -2.74 18.92 -48.08
C TYR A 245 -1.65 19.88 -48.60
N PRO A 246 -1.28 20.94 -47.86
CA PRO A 246 -0.33 21.98 -48.33
C PRO A 246 1.11 21.49 -48.55
N ALA A 247 1.47 20.32 -48.01
CA ALA A 247 2.79 19.69 -48.17
C ALA A 247 2.64 18.18 -48.48
N PRO A 248 2.09 17.81 -49.64
CA PRO A 248 1.56 16.46 -49.87
C PRO A 248 2.68 15.41 -49.96
N ARG A 249 3.80 15.73 -50.62
CA ARG A 249 4.98 14.86 -50.70
C ARG A 249 5.54 14.51 -49.31
N ASN A 250 5.71 15.50 -48.44
CA ASN A 250 6.26 15.27 -47.10
C ASN A 250 5.27 14.48 -46.22
N ARG A 251 3.96 14.73 -46.37
CA ARG A 251 2.91 13.97 -45.68
C ARG A 251 2.91 12.49 -46.10
N LEU A 252 2.94 12.21 -47.41
CA LEU A 252 2.95 10.85 -47.94
C LEU A 252 4.23 10.08 -47.55
N GLN A 253 5.39 10.75 -47.59
CA GLN A 253 6.66 10.15 -47.15
C GLN A 253 6.62 9.83 -45.65
N ASN A 254 6.32 10.81 -44.79
CA ASN A 254 6.26 10.60 -43.33
C ASN A 254 5.26 9.51 -42.92
N PHE A 255 4.16 9.38 -43.67
CA PHE A 255 3.15 8.32 -43.51
C PHE A 255 3.75 6.93 -43.76
N PHE A 256 4.39 6.71 -44.91
CA PHE A 256 5.03 5.42 -45.21
C PHE A 256 6.29 5.16 -44.39
N ASP A 257 7.12 6.17 -44.10
CA ASP A 257 8.27 6.06 -43.18
C ASP A 257 7.86 5.60 -41.76
N THR A 258 6.58 5.72 -41.41
CA THR A 258 6.00 5.20 -40.16
C THR A 258 5.53 3.75 -40.33
N LEU A 259 4.87 3.42 -41.45
CA LEU A 259 4.41 2.05 -41.74
C LEU A 259 5.57 1.07 -42.00
N GLU A 260 6.56 1.44 -42.80
CA GLU A 260 7.72 0.60 -43.16
C GLU A 260 8.55 0.21 -41.92
N LYS A 261 8.68 1.13 -40.94
CA LYS A 261 9.32 0.85 -39.64
C LYS A 261 8.56 -0.16 -38.79
N SER A 262 7.25 -0.31 -39.00
CA SER A 262 6.42 -1.29 -38.29
C SER A 262 6.39 -2.66 -38.97
N SER A 263 6.48 -2.70 -40.31
CA SER A 263 6.35 -3.93 -41.10
C SER A 263 7.70 -4.60 -41.44
N LYS A 264 8.83 -3.90 -41.28
CA LYS A 264 10.16 -4.25 -41.81
C LYS A 264 10.20 -4.46 -43.34
N LYS A 265 9.12 -4.12 -44.07
CA LYS A 265 9.02 -4.20 -45.53
C LYS A 265 8.92 -2.79 -46.12
N LYS A 266 9.50 -2.58 -47.30
CA LYS A 266 9.42 -1.30 -48.00
C LYS A 266 8.13 -1.25 -48.82
N LEU A 267 7.23 -0.33 -48.45
CA LEU A 267 5.85 -0.23 -48.93
C LEU A 267 5.64 0.96 -49.88
N LEU A 268 6.61 1.87 -49.98
CA LEU A 268 6.61 3.02 -50.89
C LEU A 268 7.86 2.99 -51.79
N ARG A 269 7.63 3.04 -53.10
CA ARG A 269 8.68 3.21 -54.11
C ARG A 269 8.39 4.46 -54.94
N THR A 270 9.46 5.12 -55.42
CA THR A 270 9.35 6.31 -56.27
C THR A 270 10.18 6.16 -57.53
N SER A 271 9.65 6.56 -58.68
CA SER A 271 10.42 6.76 -59.90
C SER A 271 10.03 8.06 -60.61
N SER A 272 10.90 8.55 -61.49
CA SER A 272 10.65 9.78 -62.24
C SER A 272 11.39 9.75 -63.56
N ARG A 273 10.73 10.15 -64.65
CA ARG A 273 11.33 10.27 -65.99
C ARG A 273 10.86 11.55 -66.68
N LEU A 274 11.56 11.95 -67.73
CA LEU A 274 11.02 12.91 -68.69
C LEU A 274 10.25 12.12 -69.76
N ASN A 275 9.07 12.60 -70.15
CA ASN A 275 8.22 11.95 -71.14
C ASN A 275 8.46 12.47 -72.56
N LYS A 276 7.83 11.86 -73.56
CA LYS A 276 7.97 12.24 -74.98
C LYS A 276 7.60 13.71 -75.26
N ALA A 277 6.74 14.32 -74.43
CA ALA A 277 6.35 15.73 -74.50
C ALA A 277 7.26 16.69 -73.69
N LYS A 278 8.46 16.24 -73.31
CA LYS A 278 9.43 16.98 -72.45
C LYS A 278 8.88 17.39 -71.07
N GLN A 279 7.83 16.74 -70.58
CA GLN A 279 7.29 16.97 -69.23
C GLN A 279 7.84 15.93 -68.25
N TRP A 280 7.92 16.28 -66.97
CA TRP A 280 8.32 15.36 -65.90
C TRP A 280 7.14 14.49 -65.46
N GLU A 281 7.27 13.19 -65.66
CA GLU A 281 6.47 12.19 -64.95
C GLU A 281 7.12 11.88 -63.60
N TYR A 282 6.32 11.83 -62.54
CA TYR A 282 6.71 11.32 -61.23
C TYR A 282 5.69 10.29 -60.76
N LYS A 283 6.19 9.14 -60.28
CA LYS A 283 5.40 7.96 -59.95
C LYS A 283 5.65 7.57 -58.49
N TYR A 284 4.58 7.47 -57.70
CA TYR A 284 4.56 6.81 -56.40
C TYR A 284 3.91 5.44 -56.56
N SER A 285 4.64 4.36 -56.24
CA SER A 285 4.11 3.00 -56.20
C SER A 285 3.95 2.58 -54.73
N LEU A 286 2.73 2.21 -54.35
CA LEU A 286 2.33 1.83 -53.00
C LEU A 286 2.04 0.33 -52.96
N GLU A 287 2.44 -0.34 -51.88
CA GLU A 287 2.14 -1.76 -51.62
C GLU A 287 1.08 -1.93 -50.51
N TRP A 288 0.53 -0.83 -49.98
CA TRP A 288 -0.51 -0.82 -48.95
C TRP A 288 -1.51 0.33 -49.19
N PRO A 289 -2.83 0.14 -48.96
CA PRO A 289 -3.51 -1.08 -48.51
C PRO A 289 -3.70 -2.15 -49.59
N LYS A 290 -3.42 -1.84 -50.86
CA LYS A 290 -3.28 -2.76 -52.00
C LYS A 290 -2.16 -2.24 -52.91
N SER A 291 -1.69 -3.04 -53.88
CA SER A 291 -0.69 -2.57 -54.84
C SER A 291 -1.31 -1.58 -55.84
N ALA A 292 -0.87 -0.32 -55.80
CA ALA A 292 -1.40 0.76 -56.63
C ALA A 292 -0.31 1.80 -56.98
N GLU A 293 -0.41 2.44 -58.13
CA GLU A 293 0.62 3.34 -58.64
C GLU A 293 0.05 4.67 -59.15
N PHE A 294 0.60 5.80 -58.72
CA PHE A 294 0.06 7.14 -58.96
C PHE A 294 1.06 7.97 -59.78
N ILE A 295 0.69 8.36 -61.00
CA ILE A 295 1.55 9.08 -61.94
C ILE A 295 1.05 10.52 -62.09
N GLY A 296 1.88 11.48 -61.69
CA GLY A 296 1.64 12.91 -61.92
C GLY A 296 2.55 13.45 -63.01
N VAL A 297 2.00 14.27 -63.92
CA VAL A 297 2.72 14.86 -65.05
C VAL A 297 2.76 16.39 -64.92
N SER A 298 3.91 17.02 -65.14
CA SER A 298 4.04 18.50 -65.12
C SER A 298 5.36 18.97 -65.74
N SER A 299 5.42 20.24 -66.16
CA SER A 299 6.66 20.90 -66.63
C SER A 299 7.84 20.90 -65.63
N SER A 300 7.59 20.66 -64.34
CA SER A 300 8.63 20.61 -63.30
C SER A 300 8.54 19.34 -62.45
N LYS A 301 9.69 18.70 -62.22
CA LYS A 301 9.86 17.51 -61.35
C LYS A 301 9.33 17.71 -59.93
N LYS A 302 9.32 18.96 -59.43
CA LYS A 302 8.79 19.31 -58.11
C LYS A 302 7.26 19.27 -58.10
N GLU A 303 6.64 19.76 -59.18
CA GLU A 303 5.18 19.88 -59.31
C GLU A 303 4.53 18.56 -59.73
N SER A 304 5.19 17.75 -60.58
CA SER A 304 4.74 16.39 -60.90
C SER A 304 4.76 15.46 -59.70
N ALA A 305 5.82 15.51 -58.88
CA ALA A 305 5.88 14.78 -57.60
C ALA A 305 4.78 15.20 -56.62
N LYS A 306 4.45 16.49 -56.59
CA LYS A 306 3.37 17.06 -55.77
C LYS A 306 1.99 16.61 -56.25
N LYS A 307 1.73 16.60 -57.57
CA LYS A 307 0.50 16.04 -58.18
C LYS A 307 0.35 14.54 -57.87
N SER A 308 1.40 13.75 -58.11
CA SER A 308 1.45 12.31 -57.82
C SER A 308 1.17 12.01 -56.34
N ALA A 309 1.76 12.79 -55.41
CA ALA A 309 1.49 12.64 -53.99
C ALA A 309 0.05 13.03 -53.58
N LEU A 310 -0.56 14.02 -54.24
CA LEU A 310 -1.96 14.41 -53.99
C LEU A 310 -2.94 13.33 -54.44
N LEU A 311 -2.67 12.65 -55.56
CA LEU A 311 -3.45 11.47 -55.98
C LEU A 311 -3.39 10.35 -54.94
N ALA A 312 -2.18 9.97 -54.50
CA ALA A 312 -2.00 8.90 -53.52
C ALA A 312 -2.70 9.24 -52.18
N LEU A 313 -2.59 10.49 -51.70
CA LEU A 313 -3.31 10.95 -50.50
C LEU A 313 -4.83 10.98 -50.71
N LYS A 314 -5.34 11.40 -51.88
CA LYS A 314 -6.77 11.36 -52.18
C LYS A 314 -7.28 9.91 -52.16
N TRP A 315 -6.59 8.99 -52.83
CA TRP A 315 -6.94 7.56 -52.84
C TRP A 315 -6.92 6.94 -51.44
N LEU A 316 -5.91 7.23 -50.62
CA LEU A 316 -5.86 6.79 -49.22
C LEU A 316 -7.03 7.35 -48.37
N LYS A 317 -7.50 8.57 -48.66
CA LYS A 317 -8.67 9.18 -48.01
C LYS A 317 -9.97 8.52 -48.49
N ASP A 318 -10.11 8.33 -49.80
CA ASP A 318 -11.29 7.72 -50.43
C ASP A 318 -11.42 6.23 -50.03
N MET A 319 -10.31 5.53 -49.78
CA MET A 319 -10.26 4.19 -49.16
C MET A 319 -10.44 4.20 -47.62
N GLY A 320 -10.79 5.34 -47.02
CA GLY A 320 -11.06 5.50 -45.59
C GLY A 320 -9.84 5.31 -44.66
N LYS A 321 -8.60 5.38 -45.18
CA LYS A 321 -7.38 5.13 -44.40
C LYS A 321 -6.82 6.39 -43.74
N ILE A 322 -7.12 7.58 -44.27
CA ILE A 322 -6.73 8.86 -43.66
C ILE A 322 -7.91 9.83 -43.51
N ASP A 323 -7.84 10.70 -42.51
CA ASP A 323 -8.84 11.70 -42.20
C ASP A 323 -8.79 12.93 -43.15
N SER A 324 -9.75 13.84 -42.98
CA SER A 324 -9.81 15.12 -43.71
C SER A 324 -8.65 16.08 -43.43
N LYS A 325 -7.70 15.70 -42.56
CA LYS A 325 -6.45 16.43 -42.26
C LYS A 325 -5.21 15.60 -42.61
N GLY A 326 -5.35 14.40 -43.18
CA GLY A 326 -4.26 13.51 -43.60
C GLY A 326 -3.57 12.73 -42.49
N ASN A 327 -4.20 12.60 -41.31
CA ASN A 327 -3.78 11.69 -40.25
C ASN A 327 -4.41 10.30 -40.50
N LEU A 328 -3.79 9.22 -39.99
CA LEU A 328 -4.38 7.89 -40.11
C LEU A 328 -5.73 7.79 -39.36
N PHE A 329 -6.78 7.31 -40.04
CA PHE A 329 -7.91 6.69 -39.35
C PHE A 329 -7.46 5.30 -38.92
N THR A 330 -6.93 5.17 -37.69
CA THR A 330 -6.49 3.87 -37.17
C THR A 330 -7.71 3.06 -36.72
N VAL A 331 -8.39 2.45 -37.71
CA VAL A 331 -9.50 1.50 -37.55
C VAL A 331 -10.76 2.13 -36.90
N ASN A 332 -11.89 1.44 -36.99
CA ASN A 332 -12.97 1.58 -36.01
C ASN A 332 -12.38 1.32 -34.61
N PRO A 333 -12.49 2.26 -33.64
CA PRO A 333 -11.92 2.07 -32.31
C PRO A 333 -12.50 0.90 -31.50
N LYS A 334 -13.60 0.28 -31.95
CA LYS A 334 -14.09 -1.01 -31.42
C LYS A 334 -13.34 -2.20 -32.05
N GLU A 335 -13.13 -2.21 -33.36
CA GLU A 335 -12.44 -3.30 -34.07
C GLU A 335 -10.95 -3.39 -33.73
N PHE A 336 -10.23 -2.26 -33.65
CA PHE A 336 -8.83 -2.29 -33.21
C PHE A 336 -8.72 -2.87 -31.80
N ARG A 337 -9.60 -2.45 -30.87
CA ARG A 337 -9.65 -3.04 -29.52
C ARG A 337 -9.98 -4.52 -29.56
N ARG A 338 -10.84 -5.01 -30.46
CA ARG A 338 -11.11 -6.45 -30.63
C ARG A 338 -9.88 -7.21 -31.15
N GLN A 339 -9.20 -6.70 -32.18
CA GLN A 339 -7.99 -7.30 -32.73
C GLN A 339 -6.83 -7.33 -31.70
N GLU A 340 -6.65 -6.24 -30.95
CA GLU A 340 -5.65 -6.10 -29.88
C GLU A 340 -5.97 -6.82 -28.56
N LEU A 341 -7.21 -7.29 -28.38
CA LEU A 341 -7.59 -8.19 -27.29
C LEU A 341 -7.38 -9.65 -27.70
N ASN A 342 -7.66 -9.98 -28.96
CA ASN A 342 -7.47 -11.33 -29.51
C ASN A 342 -5.99 -11.63 -29.83
N LYS A 343 -5.11 -10.62 -29.89
CA LYS A 343 -3.68 -10.83 -30.11
C LYS A 343 -3.02 -11.49 -28.88
N PRO A 344 -2.21 -12.56 -29.06
CA PRO A 344 -1.45 -13.13 -27.96
C PRO A 344 -0.42 -12.16 -27.37
N LEU A 345 -0.27 -12.21 -26.06
CA LEU A 345 0.51 -11.29 -25.24
C LEU A 345 1.98 -11.70 -25.13
N ALA A 346 2.22 -13.01 -25.02
CA ALA A 346 3.54 -13.63 -24.92
C ALA A 346 3.46 -15.10 -25.36
N SER A 347 4.62 -15.74 -25.54
CA SER A 347 4.74 -17.19 -25.65
C SER A 347 4.91 -17.85 -24.28
N ILE A 348 4.47 -19.10 -24.16
CA ILE A 348 4.75 -20.03 -23.07
C ILE A 348 5.43 -21.26 -23.70
N SER A 349 6.45 -21.78 -23.07
CA SER A 349 7.19 -22.98 -23.48
C SER A 349 7.71 -23.68 -22.24
N LEU A 350 7.58 -25.00 -22.18
CA LEU A 350 8.12 -25.82 -21.09
C LEU A 350 9.24 -26.74 -21.57
N ASN A 351 10.16 -27.06 -20.67
CA ASN A 351 11.18 -28.07 -20.93
C ASN A 351 10.53 -29.45 -20.99
N LYS A 352 11.02 -30.33 -21.86
CA LYS A 352 10.45 -31.66 -22.12
C LYS A 352 10.26 -32.48 -20.83
N GLU A 353 11.23 -32.41 -19.91
CA GLU A 353 11.21 -33.04 -18.59
C GLU A 353 9.98 -32.61 -17.77
N TYR A 354 9.70 -31.30 -17.68
CA TYR A 354 8.53 -30.79 -16.96
C TYR A 354 7.21 -31.20 -17.61
N ILE A 355 7.18 -31.35 -18.94
CA ILE A 355 5.98 -31.81 -19.65
C ILE A 355 5.71 -33.29 -19.32
N GLU A 356 6.73 -34.13 -19.35
CA GLU A 356 6.61 -35.57 -19.06
C GLU A 356 6.29 -35.85 -17.59
N GLU A 357 6.84 -35.06 -16.67
CA GLU A 357 6.47 -35.09 -15.25
C GLU A 357 5.04 -34.55 -15.00
N THR A 358 4.63 -33.49 -15.72
CA THR A 358 3.25 -32.98 -15.66
C THR A 358 2.26 -34.04 -16.13
N GLU A 359 2.53 -34.71 -17.26
CA GLU A 359 1.65 -35.74 -17.81
C GLU A 359 1.48 -36.91 -16.83
N SER A 360 2.56 -37.33 -16.15
CA SER A 360 2.50 -38.38 -15.11
C SER A 360 1.64 -37.98 -13.90
N LEU A 361 1.81 -36.75 -13.38
CA LEU A 361 1.01 -36.26 -12.24
C LEU A 361 -0.47 -36.03 -12.61
N VAL A 362 -0.74 -35.66 -13.87
CA VAL A 362 -2.10 -35.52 -14.39
C VAL A 362 -2.77 -36.89 -14.55
N GLU A 363 -2.04 -37.91 -15.00
CA GLU A 363 -2.54 -39.29 -15.09
C GLU A 363 -2.85 -39.87 -13.69
N GLU A 364 -2.02 -39.61 -12.68
CA GLU A 364 -2.35 -39.97 -11.29
C GLU A 364 -3.61 -39.23 -10.80
N TYR A 365 -3.68 -37.92 -11.00
CA TYR A 365 -4.84 -37.12 -10.59
C TYR A 365 -6.16 -37.61 -11.22
N ASP A 366 -6.18 -37.77 -12.53
CA ASP A 366 -7.38 -38.17 -13.29
C ASP A 366 -7.85 -39.59 -12.91
N ASN A 367 -6.93 -40.52 -12.57
CA ASN A 367 -7.27 -41.90 -12.21
C ASN A 367 -7.57 -42.14 -10.72
N VAL A 368 -6.97 -41.36 -9.80
CA VAL A 368 -7.02 -41.64 -8.36
C VAL A 368 -7.90 -40.65 -7.59
N PHE A 369 -7.84 -39.36 -7.93
CA PHE A 369 -8.38 -38.29 -7.09
C PHE A 369 -9.57 -37.55 -7.71
N ALA A 370 -9.64 -37.44 -9.04
CA ALA A 370 -10.58 -36.53 -9.72
C ALA A 370 -12.06 -36.70 -9.33
N GLU A 371 -12.59 -37.93 -9.40
CA GLU A 371 -14.00 -38.19 -9.04
C GLU A 371 -14.26 -37.98 -7.54
N GLN A 372 -13.37 -38.47 -6.67
CA GLN A 372 -13.52 -38.38 -5.22
C GLN A 372 -13.53 -36.93 -4.73
N LEU A 373 -12.63 -36.09 -5.27
CA LEU A 373 -12.56 -34.68 -4.91
C LEU A 373 -13.77 -33.89 -5.45
N GLN A 374 -14.28 -34.23 -6.63
CA GLN A 374 -15.51 -33.63 -7.16
C GLN A 374 -16.74 -34.00 -6.33
N GLU A 375 -16.86 -35.27 -5.89
CA GLU A 375 -17.96 -35.71 -5.04
C GLU A 375 -17.99 -34.93 -3.72
N ILE A 376 -16.90 -34.90 -2.94
CA ILE A 376 -16.88 -34.25 -1.63
C ILE A 376 -17.12 -32.73 -1.77
N CYS A 377 -16.51 -32.08 -2.77
CA CYS A 377 -16.76 -30.66 -3.05
C CYS A 377 -18.20 -30.34 -3.47
N SER A 378 -18.97 -31.33 -3.94
CA SER A 378 -20.39 -31.18 -4.25
C SER A 378 -21.33 -31.41 -3.05
N GLN A 379 -20.83 -32.02 -1.97
CA GLN A 379 -21.60 -32.40 -0.77
C GLN A 379 -21.47 -31.39 0.39
N TRP A 380 -20.73 -30.28 0.22
CA TRP A 380 -20.53 -29.29 1.27
C TRP A 380 -21.83 -28.57 1.68
N ASP A 381 -22.18 -28.64 2.97
CA ASP A 381 -23.33 -27.93 3.53
C ASP A 381 -22.93 -26.51 4.00
N ASN A 382 -23.54 -25.48 3.40
CA ASN A 382 -23.33 -24.07 3.74
C ASN A 382 -23.85 -23.68 5.15
N THR A 383 -24.51 -24.58 5.88
CA THR A 383 -24.97 -24.30 7.26
C THR A 383 -23.90 -24.52 8.33
N ASP A 384 -22.83 -25.28 8.04
CA ASP A 384 -21.80 -25.61 9.02
C ASP A 384 -20.85 -24.43 9.25
N ARG A 385 -20.99 -23.78 10.42
CA ARG A 385 -20.21 -22.59 10.77
C ARG A 385 -18.85 -23.00 11.35
N PRO A 386 -17.72 -22.45 10.86
CA PRO A 386 -16.42 -22.65 11.47
C PRO A 386 -16.43 -22.34 12.97
N SER A 387 -15.62 -23.07 13.75
CA SER A 387 -15.66 -22.96 15.21
C SER A 387 -15.29 -21.54 15.68
N TYR A 388 -15.96 -21.09 16.73
CA TYR A 388 -16.13 -19.67 17.07
C TYR A 388 -14.88 -18.79 17.02
N PHE A 389 -15.07 -17.55 16.55
CA PHE A 389 -14.12 -16.44 16.70
C PHE A 389 -13.63 -16.31 18.15
N ASP A 390 -12.41 -16.79 18.40
CA ASP A 390 -11.64 -16.49 19.60
C ASP A 390 -11.28 -15.00 19.59
N THR A 391 -12.13 -14.19 20.23
CA THR A 391 -11.99 -12.72 20.25
C THR A 391 -10.80 -12.22 21.08
N GLY A 392 -10.03 -13.11 21.72
CA GLY A 392 -9.04 -12.74 22.72
C GLY A 392 -9.65 -12.23 24.03
N VAL A 393 -10.99 -12.22 24.14
CA VAL A 393 -11.65 -12.51 25.42
C VAL A 393 -11.35 -13.98 25.69
N ALA A 394 -10.22 -14.24 26.36
CA ALA A 394 -9.98 -15.54 26.96
C ALA A 394 -11.23 -15.95 27.74
N LYS A 395 -11.58 -17.24 27.76
CA LYS A 395 -12.65 -17.75 28.63
C LYS A 395 -12.37 -17.22 30.04
N PHE A 396 -13.15 -16.23 30.48
CA PHE A 396 -13.27 -15.95 31.89
C PHE A 396 -13.81 -17.24 32.47
N ASP A 397 -13.06 -17.86 33.38
CA ASP A 397 -13.56 -19.01 34.11
C ASP A 397 -14.94 -18.62 34.64
N GLN A 398 -15.96 -19.41 34.31
CA GLN A 398 -17.35 -19.16 34.69
C GLN A 398 -17.55 -19.48 36.18
N PHE A 399 -16.81 -18.74 37.01
CA PHE A 399 -17.22 -18.44 38.37
C PHE A 399 -18.49 -17.61 38.27
N GLU A 400 -19.64 -18.29 38.31
CA GLU A 400 -20.87 -17.66 38.77
C GLU A 400 -20.56 -17.03 40.12
N ALA A 401 -20.52 -15.70 40.15
CA ALA A 401 -20.23 -14.96 41.36
C ALA A 401 -21.36 -15.23 42.35
N SER A 402 -21.06 -16.00 43.40
CA SER A 402 -22.03 -16.34 44.45
C SER A 402 -22.77 -15.08 44.89
N LYS A 403 -24.09 -15.16 45.10
CA LYS A 403 -24.93 -14.00 45.40
C LYS A 403 -24.37 -13.13 46.54
N THR A 404 -23.74 -13.76 47.54
CA THR A 404 -23.06 -13.08 48.67
C THR A 404 -21.83 -12.25 48.27
N PHE A 405 -21.14 -12.60 47.18
CA PHE A 405 -20.08 -11.80 46.57
C PHE A 405 -20.64 -10.58 45.84
N LEU A 406 -21.71 -10.75 45.05
CA LEU A 406 -22.34 -9.64 44.32
C LEU A 406 -22.95 -8.61 45.30
N GLU A 407 -23.69 -9.08 46.31
CA GLU A 407 -24.20 -8.25 47.41
C GLU A 407 -23.10 -7.51 48.18
N ARG A 408 -21.90 -8.09 48.28
CA ARG A 408 -20.73 -7.42 48.86
C ARG A 408 -20.16 -6.37 47.90
N ARG A 409 -19.98 -6.70 46.62
CA ARG A 409 -19.48 -5.77 45.60
C ARG A 409 -20.38 -4.53 45.48
N ASN A 410 -21.70 -4.67 45.59
CA ASN A 410 -22.61 -3.51 45.62
C ASN A 410 -22.39 -2.59 46.83
N LYS A 411 -22.09 -3.15 48.01
CA LYS A 411 -21.74 -2.35 49.20
C LYS A 411 -20.37 -1.68 49.05
N ASP A 412 -19.39 -2.38 48.50
CA ASP A 412 -18.05 -1.84 48.24
C ASP A 412 -18.10 -0.71 47.17
N LEU A 413 -18.93 -0.85 46.12
CA LEU A 413 -19.19 0.19 45.11
C LEU A 413 -19.92 1.41 45.69
N LEU A 414 -20.95 1.21 46.51
CA LEU A 414 -21.68 2.30 47.18
C LEU A 414 -20.76 3.09 48.12
N ALA A 415 -19.97 2.42 48.95
CA ALA A 415 -19.00 3.06 49.83
C ALA A 415 -17.95 3.87 49.04
N ALA A 416 -17.56 3.42 47.84
CA ALA A 416 -16.69 4.18 46.94
C ALA A 416 -17.39 5.44 46.38
N LEU A 417 -18.70 5.37 46.06
CA LEU A 417 -19.48 6.53 45.62
C LEU A 417 -19.69 7.56 46.73
N GLU A 418 -20.06 7.13 47.94
CA GLU A 418 -20.19 8.02 49.11
C GLU A 418 -18.87 8.73 49.44
N LYS A 419 -17.75 7.98 49.37
CA LYS A 419 -16.41 8.54 49.52
C LYS A 419 -16.07 9.55 48.41
N ARG A 420 -16.50 9.34 47.17
CA ARG A 420 -16.35 10.35 46.09
C ARG A 420 -17.15 11.62 46.40
N LYS A 421 -18.40 11.48 46.85
CA LYS A 421 -19.27 12.63 47.22
C LYS A 421 -18.74 13.49 48.37
N THR A 422 -17.90 12.93 49.26
CA THR A 422 -17.29 13.66 50.39
C THR A 422 -15.93 14.31 50.07
N LEU A 423 -15.34 14.03 48.91
CA LEU A 423 -14.08 14.67 48.49
C LEU A 423 -14.34 16.03 47.83
N PRO A 424 -13.51 17.06 48.09
CA PRO A 424 -13.64 18.35 47.44
C PRO A 424 -13.38 18.21 45.94
N SER A 425 -14.41 18.53 45.14
CA SER A 425 -14.37 18.39 43.68
C SER A 425 -13.14 19.10 43.07
N ARG A 426 -12.35 18.33 42.33
CA ARG A 426 -11.24 18.84 41.50
C ARG A 426 -11.63 18.98 40.02
N SER A 427 -12.84 18.60 39.64
CA SER A 427 -13.40 18.85 38.32
C SER A 427 -13.95 20.27 38.25
N LEU A 428 -13.71 20.94 37.11
CA LEU A 428 -14.52 22.07 36.70
C LEU A 428 -15.98 21.61 36.59
N PRO A 429 -16.97 22.47 36.88
CA PRO A 429 -18.36 22.18 36.48
C PRO A 429 -18.39 21.93 34.97
N LEU A 430 -19.22 20.99 34.53
CA LEU A 430 -19.42 20.63 33.13
C LEU A 430 -20.91 20.77 32.82
N PRO A 431 -21.34 21.36 31.69
CA PRO A 431 -22.75 21.69 31.47
C PRO A 431 -23.68 20.49 31.61
N ILE A 432 -23.19 19.29 31.30
CA ILE A 432 -23.97 18.05 31.40
C ILE A 432 -24.34 17.63 32.83
N THR A 433 -23.66 18.11 33.88
CA THR A 433 -24.05 17.79 35.27
C THR A 433 -25.45 18.31 35.59
N ASP A 434 -25.78 19.48 35.05
CA ASP A 434 -27.04 20.19 35.30
C ASP A 434 -28.23 19.48 34.62
N TYR A 435 -27.94 18.60 33.65
CA TYR A 435 -28.90 17.74 32.95
C TYR A 435 -28.85 16.29 33.45
N GLY A 436 -28.00 15.97 34.43
CA GLY A 436 -27.64 14.60 34.81
C GLY A 436 -28.84 13.73 35.20
N ALA A 437 -29.69 14.21 36.11
CA ALA A 437 -30.91 13.49 36.51
C ALA A 437 -31.84 13.22 35.31
N ARG A 438 -32.07 14.24 34.47
CA ARG A 438 -32.90 14.11 33.26
C ARG A 438 -32.32 13.13 32.23
N ILE A 439 -31.00 13.01 32.15
CA ILE A 439 -30.33 12.00 31.30
C ILE A 439 -30.59 10.59 31.85
N VAL A 440 -30.41 10.39 33.16
CA VAL A 440 -30.69 9.10 33.82
C VAL A 440 -32.17 8.71 33.66
N ASP A 441 -33.10 9.62 33.90
CA ASP A 441 -34.54 9.35 33.73
C ASP A 441 -34.92 9.05 32.28
N LEU A 442 -34.30 9.69 31.28
CA LEU A 442 -34.50 9.34 29.87
C LEU A 442 -34.01 7.92 29.57
N VAL A 443 -32.80 7.56 30.02
CA VAL A 443 -32.20 6.23 29.75
C VAL A 443 -32.91 5.10 30.51
N ARG A 444 -33.40 5.38 31.72
CA ARG A 444 -34.22 4.44 32.50
C ARG A 444 -35.53 4.10 31.78
N ASN A 445 -36.24 5.11 31.28
CA ASN A 445 -37.59 4.97 30.75
C ASN A 445 -37.67 4.67 29.25
N ASN A 446 -36.55 4.69 28.51
CA ASN A 446 -36.56 4.51 27.05
C ASN A 446 -35.44 3.57 26.60
N GLN A 447 -35.76 2.64 25.70
CA GLN A 447 -34.80 1.65 25.20
C GLN A 447 -33.66 2.29 24.38
N VAL A 448 -33.91 3.45 23.76
CA VAL A 448 -32.95 4.23 22.97
C VAL A 448 -33.05 5.72 23.33
N VAL A 449 -31.92 6.40 23.52
CA VAL A 449 -31.85 7.84 23.80
C VAL A 449 -30.78 8.52 22.94
N VAL A 450 -31.08 9.68 22.37
CA VAL A 450 -30.14 10.49 21.57
C VAL A 450 -29.66 11.72 22.34
N ILE A 451 -28.41 11.71 22.81
CA ILE A 451 -27.78 12.82 23.54
C ILE A 451 -26.97 13.69 22.57
N LYS A 452 -27.57 14.80 22.15
CA LYS A 452 -26.86 15.86 21.42
C LYS A 452 -26.26 16.84 22.42
N GLY A 453 -25.02 17.25 22.22
CA GLY A 453 -24.45 18.34 22.99
C GLY A 453 -23.10 18.78 22.49
N GLU A 454 -22.76 20.05 22.70
CA GLU A 454 -21.63 20.67 22.01
C GLU A 454 -20.25 20.09 22.43
N PRO A 455 -19.19 20.32 21.64
CA PRO A 455 -17.82 19.94 22.04
C PRO A 455 -17.44 20.54 23.40
N GLY A 456 -16.93 19.70 24.30
CA GLY A 456 -16.55 20.12 25.65
C GLY A 456 -17.65 20.05 26.71
N CYS A 457 -18.92 19.76 26.37
CA CYS A 457 -19.99 19.73 27.38
C CYS A 457 -19.95 18.53 28.36
N GLY A 458 -19.09 17.53 28.12
CA GLY A 458 -18.82 16.43 29.07
C GLY A 458 -19.42 15.05 28.75
N LYS A 459 -20.22 14.91 27.67
CA LYS A 459 -20.86 13.65 27.21
C LYS A 459 -20.04 12.38 27.50
N SER A 460 -18.90 12.26 26.82
CA SER A 460 -18.05 11.06 26.78
C SER A 460 -17.46 10.66 28.13
N THR A 461 -17.32 11.60 29.07
CA THR A 461 -16.81 11.32 30.43
C THR A 461 -17.94 11.13 31.44
N GLN A 462 -19.01 11.92 31.37
CA GLN A 462 -20.01 11.98 32.45
C GLN A 462 -21.20 11.05 32.23
N VAL A 463 -21.69 10.85 30.99
CA VAL A 463 -22.89 9.99 30.76
C VAL A 463 -22.70 8.55 31.25
N PRO A 464 -21.56 7.86 30.99
CA PRO A 464 -21.34 6.51 31.52
C PRO A 464 -21.30 6.49 33.06
N GLN A 465 -20.72 7.53 33.68
CA GLN A 465 -20.64 7.63 35.14
C GLN A 465 -22.02 7.87 35.77
N LEU A 466 -22.84 8.76 35.19
CA LEU A 466 -24.20 9.07 35.67
C LEU A 466 -25.09 7.82 35.67
N ILE A 467 -25.03 7.00 34.62
CA ILE A 467 -25.79 5.75 34.51
C ILE A 467 -25.26 4.72 35.53
N PHE A 468 -23.94 4.56 35.65
CA PHE A 468 -23.35 3.58 36.56
C PHE A 468 -23.55 3.92 38.04
N ASP A 469 -23.43 5.19 38.39
CA ASP A 469 -23.59 5.66 39.75
C ASP A 469 -25.07 5.61 40.19
N ASP A 470 -26.05 5.80 39.29
CA ASP A 470 -27.48 5.57 39.61
C ASP A 470 -27.77 4.12 40.03
N TYR A 471 -27.26 3.13 39.27
CA TYR A 471 -27.36 1.72 39.67
C TYR A 471 -26.62 1.45 40.99
N THR A 472 -25.48 2.13 41.22
CA THR A 472 -24.73 2.02 42.47
C THR A 472 -25.52 2.57 43.68
N GLU A 473 -26.21 3.70 43.53
CA GLU A 473 -27.09 4.28 44.57
C GLU A 473 -28.28 3.38 44.90
N ARG A 474 -28.77 2.61 43.93
CA ARG A 474 -29.85 1.64 44.11
C ARG A 474 -29.39 0.25 44.60
N LEU A 475 -28.09 0.09 44.92
CA LEU A 475 -27.43 -1.17 45.29
C LEU A 475 -27.48 -2.27 44.19
N GLU A 476 -27.67 -1.87 42.93
CA GLU A 476 -27.70 -2.70 41.72
C GLU A 476 -26.41 -2.57 40.89
N GLY A 477 -25.33 -2.02 41.47
CA GLY A 477 -24.09 -1.68 40.75
C GLY A 477 -23.50 -2.82 39.90
N THR A 478 -23.57 -4.07 40.39
CA THR A 478 -23.15 -5.29 39.68
C THR A 478 -23.97 -5.61 38.42
N GLU A 479 -25.22 -5.15 38.37
CA GLU A 479 -26.13 -5.37 37.23
C GLU A 479 -25.88 -4.33 36.11
N CYS A 480 -25.07 -3.30 36.38
CA CYS A 480 -24.75 -2.24 35.43
C CYS A 480 -23.45 -2.50 34.66
N ASN A 481 -23.57 -3.09 33.48
CA ASN A 481 -22.46 -3.34 32.56
C ASN A 481 -22.58 -2.45 31.32
N ILE A 482 -21.73 -1.42 31.25
CA ILE A 482 -21.77 -0.39 30.22
C ILE A 482 -20.61 -0.59 29.24
N VAL A 483 -20.90 -0.72 27.95
CA VAL A 483 -19.89 -0.68 26.87
C VAL A 483 -19.98 0.64 26.13
N VAL A 484 -18.88 1.38 26.07
CA VAL A 484 -18.79 2.68 25.40
C VAL A 484 -17.90 2.57 24.16
N THR A 485 -18.49 2.68 22.98
CA THR A 485 -17.73 2.62 21.72
C THR A 485 -17.23 3.99 21.30
N GLN A 486 -15.97 4.04 20.90
CA GLN A 486 -15.30 5.23 20.35
C GLN A 486 -14.80 4.93 18.93
N PRO A 487 -14.75 5.91 18.01
CA PRO A 487 -14.16 5.72 16.69
C PRO A 487 -12.63 5.50 16.78
N ARG A 488 -11.96 6.12 17.75
CA ARG A 488 -10.50 6.23 17.81
C ARG A 488 -9.91 5.59 19.06
N LYS A 489 -8.84 4.80 18.89
CA LYS A 489 -8.14 4.10 20.00
C LYS A 489 -7.71 5.04 21.11
N ILE A 490 -7.17 6.20 20.73
CA ILE A 490 -6.63 7.20 21.67
C ILE A 490 -7.76 7.74 22.53
N SER A 491 -8.94 8.03 21.96
CA SER A 491 -10.12 8.45 22.71
C SER A 491 -10.56 7.38 23.72
N ALA A 492 -10.70 6.12 23.29
CA ALA A 492 -11.07 5.01 24.18
C ALA A 492 -10.11 4.88 25.38
N MET A 493 -8.80 4.96 25.13
CA MET A 493 -7.77 4.87 26.18
C MET A 493 -7.80 6.11 27.10
N SER A 494 -7.74 7.32 26.54
CA SER A 494 -7.63 8.55 27.34
C SER A 494 -8.89 8.89 28.10
N ILE A 495 -10.07 8.53 27.59
CA ILE A 495 -11.35 8.73 28.28
C ILE A 495 -11.47 7.74 29.44
N ALA A 496 -11.10 6.47 29.25
CA ALA A 496 -11.07 5.50 30.35
C ALA A 496 -10.05 5.88 31.45
N GLU A 497 -8.82 6.28 31.07
CA GLU A 497 -7.81 6.81 31.99
C GLU A 497 -8.30 8.06 32.74
N ARG A 498 -9.01 8.96 32.04
CA ARG A 498 -9.59 10.18 32.62
C ARG A 498 -10.71 9.87 33.60
N ILE A 499 -11.63 8.96 33.29
CA ILE A 499 -12.75 8.60 34.16
C ILE A 499 -12.24 7.86 35.42
N ALA A 500 -11.31 6.91 35.28
CA ALA A 500 -10.69 6.27 36.44
C ALA A 500 -10.06 7.30 37.39
N HIS A 501 -9.35 8.30 36.84
CA HIS A 501 -8.81 9.42 37.61
C HIS A 501 -9.89 10.33 38.22
N GLU A 502 -10.99 10.62 37.53
CA GLU A 502 -12.13 11.39 38.10
C GLU A 502 -12.81 10.64 39.24
N ARG A 503 -12.82 9.30 39.19
CA ARG A 503 -13.40 8.43 40.21
C ARG A 503 -12.44 8.07 41.35
N TYR A 504 -11.17 8.47 41.27
CA TYR A 504 -10.11 8.05 42.20
C TYR A 504 -9.92 6.51 42.26
N GLU A 505 -10.28 5.81 41.18
CA GLU A 505 -10.19 4.36 41.01
C GLU A 505 -8.93 4.00 40.19
N GLU A 506 -8.39 2.79 40.37
CA GLU A 506 -7.40 2.28 39.42
C GLU A 506 -8.11 1.81 38.13
N LEU A 507 -7.63 2.31 36.98
CA LEU A 507 -8.04 1.78 35.68
C LEU A 507 -7.80 0.26 35.67
N GLY A 508 -8.79 -0.54 35.31
CA GLY A 508 -8.79 -2.00 35.38
C GLY A 508 -9.48 -2.59 36.61
N ASP A 509 -10.08 -1.77 37.50
CA ASP A 509 -11.08 -2.24 38.48
C ASP A 509 -12.50 -2.16 37.87
N VAL A 510 -13.19 -1.03 38.04
CA VAL A 510 -14.53 -0.76 37.46
C VAL A 510 -14.42 -0.25 36.02
N ILE A 511 -13.46 0.63 35.75
CA ILE A 511 -13.27 1.29 34.45
C ILE A 511 -12.17 0.58 33.66
N GLY A 512 -12.43 0.17 32.42
CA GLY A 512 -11.42 -0.47 31.57
C GLY A 512 -11.46 -0.02 30.11
N TYR A 513 -10.50 -0.48 29.31
CA TYR A 513 -10.52 -0.34 27.87
C TYR A 513 -10.05 -1.57 27.10
N GLN A 514 -10.54 -1.73 25.86
CA GLN A 514 -10.11 -2.75 24.90
C GLN A 514 -9.98 -2.15 23.48
N VAL A 515 -8.75 -2.08 22.97
CA VAL A 515 -8.46 -1.62 21.60
C VAL A 515 -7.50 -2.57 20.89
N ARG A 516 -7.48 -2.57 19.55
CA ARG A 516 -6.56 -3.44 18.79
C ARG A 516 -5.10 -3.17 19.17
N PHE A 517 -4.43 -4.17 19.76
CA PHE A 517 -3.08 -4.16 20.34
C PHE A 517 -2.88 -3.50 21.73
N ALA A 518 -3.94 -3.14 22.46
CA ALA A 518 -3.82 -2.74 23.88
C ALA A 518 -5.14 -2.94 24.63
N SER A 519 -5.08 -3.49 25.84
CA SER A 519 -6.24 -3.58 26.74
C SER A 519 -5.81 -3.41 28.19
N LYS A 520 -6.71 -2.85 29.00
CA LYS A 520 -6.73 -2.99 30.45
C LYS A 520 -8.20 -3.20 30.83
N LEU A 521 -8.63 -4.45 30.82
CA LEU A 521 -10.01 -4.83 31.11
C LEU A 521 -10.35 -4.59 32.59
N PRO A 522 -11.64 -4.39 32.94
CA PRO A 522 -12.13 -4.45 34.32
C PRO A 522 -11.72 -5.75 35.02
N GLN A 523 -11.61 -5.72 36.35
CA GLN A 523 -11.21 -6.90 37.14
C GLN A 523 -12.37 -7.90 37.31
N PHE A 524 -13.61 -7.44 37.16
CA PHE A 524 -14.83 -8.20 37.40
C PHE A 524 -15.78 -8.04 36.22
N ASN A 525 -16.51 -9.10 35.88
CA ASN A 525 -17.48 -9.11 34.77
C ASN A 525 -18.77 -8.34 35.12
N ASP A 526 -19.03 -8.12 36.40
CA ASP A 526 -20.28 -7.55 36.92
C ASP A 526 -20.01 -6.18 37.55
N GLY A 527 -20.74 -5.17 37.09
CA GLY A 527 -20.58 -3.78 37.49
C GLY A 527 -19.29 -3.16 36.94
N ASN A 528 -19.27 -2.84 35.65
CA ASN A 528 -18.12 -2.22 34.99
C ASN A 528 -18.48 -1.28 33.82
N ILE A 529 -17.52 -0.43 33.44
CA ILE A 529 -17.57 0.43 32.25
C ILE A 529 -16.38 0.11 31.34
N LEU A 530 -16.64 -0.46 30.17
CA LEU A 530 -15.63 -0.86 29.18
C LEU A 530 -15.62 0.09 27.97
N PHE A 531 -14.53 0.82 27.78
CA PHE A 531 -14.30 1.64 26.57
C PHE A 531 -13.65 0.82 25.46
N CYS A 532 -14.26 0.75 24.28
CA CYS A 532 -13.67 0.01 23.16
C CYS A 532 -13.74 0.78 21.83
N THR A 533 -12.93 0.38 20.85
CA THR A 533 -13.13 0.84 19.47
C THR A 533 -14.27 0.10 18.80
N LEU A 534 -15.01 0.74 17.88
CA LEU A 534 -16.10 0.13 17.10
C LEU A 534 -15.74 -1.25 16.51
N GLY A 535 -14.56 -1.39 15.88
CA GLY A 535 -14.05 -2.67 15.33
C GLY A 535 -13.53 -3.71 16.34
N ILE A 536 -13.72 -3.46 17.64
CA ILE A 536 -13.69 -4.47 18.71
C ILE A 536 -15.14 -4.87 19.04
N MET A 537 -16.03 -3.89 19.21
CA MET A 537 -17.45 -4.15 19.48
C MET A 537 -18.11 -5.02 18.40
N LEU A 538 -17.90 -4.68 17.13
CA LEU A 538 -18.41 -5.45 15.98
C LEU A 538 -17.90 -6.90 15.96
N ARG A 539 -16.70 -7.18 16.49
CA ARG A 539 -16.19 -8.55 16.62
C ARG A 539 -16.67 -9.27 17.89
N LYS A 540 -17.03 -8.54 18.95
CA LYS A 540 -17.79 -9.13 20.07
C LYS A 540 -19.17 -9.59 19.61
N LEU A 541 -19.84 -8.85 18.71
CA LEU A 541 -21.12 -9.25 18.09
C LEU A 541 -21.04 -10.53 17.22
N LEU A 542 -19.84 -11.00 16.86
CA LEU A 542 -19.61 -12.28 16.17
C LEU A 542 -19.21 -13.43 17.13
N SER A 543 -19.06 -13.18 18.43
CA SER A 543 -18.85 -14.22 19.44
C SER A 543 -20.18 -14.90 19.80
N PRO A 544 -20.17 -16.14 20.36
CA PRO A 544 -21.41 -16.81 20.77
C PRO A 544 -22.21 -15.99 21.79
N ASP A 545 -21.51 -15.27 22.67
CA ASP A 545 -22.11 -14.46 23.73
C ASP A 545 -22.69 -13.14 23.18
N GLY A 546 -22.13 -12.57 22.11
CA GLY A 546 -22.62 -11.35 21.48
C GLY A 546 -22.74 -10.14 22.43
N LEU A 547 -23.97 -9.83 22.84
CA LEU A 547 -24.32 -8.79 23.82
C LEU A 547 -24.67 -9.32 25.22
N TYR A 548 -24.53 -10.63 25.47
CA TYR A 548 -24.78 -11.21 26.78
C TYR A 548 -23.96 -10.51 27.87
N GLY A 549 -24.62 -10.23 29.00
CA GLY A 549 -24.07 -9.47 30.11
C GLY A 549 -23.84 -7.97 29.85
N VAL A 550 -24.26 -7.40 28.70
CA VAL A 550 -24.20 -5.94 28.44
C VAL A 550 -25.59 -5.34 28.64
N THR A 551 -25.74 -4.41 29.59
CA THR A 551 -27.02 -3.71 29.82
C THR A 551 -27.11 -2.38 29.09
N HIS A 552 -25.98 -1.69 28.89
CA HIS A 552 -25.95 -0.39 28.19
C HIS A 552 -24.89 -0.38 27.07
N LEU A 553 -25.31 -0.07 25.84
CA LEU A 553 -24.43 0.19 24.70
C LEU A 553 -24.44 1.69 24.37
N ILE A 554 -23.33 2.36 24.62
CA ILE A 554 -23.16 3.80 24.37
C ILE A 554 -22.32 4.00 23.10
N ILE A 555 -22.95 4.52 22.05
CA ILE A 555 -22.33 4.81 20.75
C ILE A 555 -21.96 6.30 20.73
N ASP A 556 -20.71 6.61 21.06
CA ASP A 556 -20.20 7.99 21.10
C ASP A 556 -19.61 8.45 19.76
N GLU A 557 -19.61 9.77 19.56
CA GLU A 557 -19.18 10.46 18.35
C GLU A 557 -19.77 9.89 17.05
N ALA A 558 -21.05 9.46 17.11
CA ALA A 558 -21.78 8.88 15.97
C ALA A 558 -21.87 9.80 14.73
N HIS A 559 -21.41 11.05 14.86
CA HIS A 559 -21.35 12.06 13.81
C HIS A 559 -20.17 11.91 12.85
N GLU A 560 -19.13 11.12 13.16
CA GLU A 560 -18.05 10.87 12.19
C GLU A 560 -18.56 10.05 10.98
N ARG A 561 -19.68 9.31 11.14
CA ARG A 561 -20.36 8.50 10.10
C ARG A 561 -19.43 7.53 9.35
N ASP A 562 -18.47 7.00 10.09
CA ASP A 562 -17.66 5.85 9.73
C ASP A 562 -18.55 4.62 9.52
N LEU A 563 -18.15 3.74 8.59
CA LEU A 563 -18.85 2.50 8.24
C LEU A 563 -19.17 1.64 9.49
N ASN A 564 -18.21 1.53 10.40
CA ASN A 564 -18.35 0.70 11.60
C ASN A 564 -19.44 1.21 12.55
N THR A 565 -19.73 2.52 12.53
CA THR A 565 -20.81 3.13 13.31
C THR A 565 -22.16 2.75 12.72
N ASP A 566 -22.33 2.94 11.40
CA ASP A 566 -23.59 2.66 10.70
C ASP A 566 -23.96 1.16 10.75
N ILE A 567 -22.97 0.25 10.64
CA ILE A 567 -23.18 -1.20 10.86
C ILE A 567 -23.56 -1.48 12.32
N LEU A 568 -22.87 -0.88 13.30
CA LEU A 568 -23.19 -1.10 14.71
C LEU A 568 -24.61 -0.62 15.06
N LEU A 569 -25.07 0.48 14.47
CA LEU A 569 -26.43 1.00 14.66
C LEU A 569 -27.49 0.04 14.11
N LEU A 570 -27.26 -0.57 12.95
CA LEU A 570 -28.11 -1.62 12.38
C LEU A 570 -28.16 -2.85 13.30
N LEU A 571 -27.01 -3.38 13.69
CA LEU A 571 -26.94 -4.58 14.53
C LEU A 571 -27.53 -4.32 15.93
N ALA A 572 -27.33 -3.12 16.49
CA ALA A 572 -27.94 -2.73 17.76
C ALA A 572 -29.46 -2.56 17.63
N LYS A 573 -29.96 -2.00 16.50
CA LYS A 573 -31.40 -1.93 16.19
C LYS A 573 -32.06 -3.31 16.07
N ARG A 574 -31.34 -4.31 15.56
CA ARG A 574 -31.80 -5.72 15.60
C ARG A 574 -31.75 -6.29 17.01
N ALA A 575 -30.66 -6.05 17.75
CA ALA A 575 -30.48 -6.59 19.10
C ALA A 575 -31.57 -6.14 20.08
N ILE A 576 -32.01 -4.88 20.04
CA ILE A 576 -33.10 -4.38 20.91
C ILE A 576 -34.47 -5.00 20.63
N ALA A 577 -34.69 -5.58 19.44
CA ALA A 577 -35.92 -6.32 19.13
C ALA A 577 -35.93 -7.72 19.78
N SER A 578 -34.76 -8.30 20.04
CA SER A 578 -34.61 -9.60 20.70
C SER A 578 -34.25 -9.50 22.20
N ASN A 579 -33.77 -8.34 22.66
CA ASN A 579 -33.42 -8.06 24.04
C ASN A 579 -34.11 -6.76 24.52
N PRO A 580 -35.25 -6.86 25.24
CA PRO A 580 -36.01 -5.69 25.69
C PRO A 580 -35.31 -4.90 26.80
N ASP A 581 -34.34 -5.49 27.50
CA ASP A 581 -33.67 -4.90 28.67
C ASP A 581 -32.39 -4.12 28.31
N LEU A 582 -31.80 -4.42 27.15
CA LEU A 582 -30.70 -3.63 26.57
C LEU A 582 -31.12 -2.16 26.39
N ARG A 583 -30.23 -1.22 26.75
CA ARG A 583 -30.37 0.22 26.53
C ARG A 583 -29.31 0.73 25.56
N ILE A 584 -29.70 1.55 24.59
CA ILE A 584 -28.79 2.22 23.65
C ILE A 584 -28.75 3.72 23.93
N VAL A 585 -27.54 4.27 24.04
CA VAL A 585 -27.34 5.73 24.14
C VAL A 585 -26.48 6.21 22.99
N ILE A 586 -27.04 7.06 22.12
CA ILE A 586 -26.36 7.59 20.94
C ILE A 586 -25.88 9.01 21.27
N MET A 587 -24.58 9.24 21.34
CA MET A 587 -24.01 10.53 21.71
C MET A 587 -23.39 11.25 20.50
N SER A 588 -23.59 12.56 20.41
CA SER A 588 -23.13 13.35 19.27
C SER A 588 -22.84 14.81 19.58
N ALA A 589 -21.81 15.35 18.91
CA ALA A 589 -21.47 16.77 18.90
C ALA A 589 -22.27 17.61 17.89
N THR A 590 -22.58 17.09 16.69
CA THR A 590 -22.99 17.93 15.54
C THR A 590 -24.11 17.38 14.64
N ILE A 591 -24.65 16.19 14.91
CA ILE A 591 -25.70 15.54 14.10
C ILE A 591 -27.02 16.36 14.05
N ASN A 592 -27.77 16.27 12.94
CA ASN A 592 -29.23 16.49 12.98
C ASN A 592 -29.88 15.31 13.75
N PRO A 593 -30.38 15.51 14.99
CA PRO A 593 -30.85 14.40 15.81
C PRO A 593 -32.00 13.64 15.16
N GLU A 594 -32.80 14.30 14.32
CA GLU A 594 -33.89 13.70 13.53
C GLU A 594 -33.47 12.43 12.80
N LEU A 595 -32.27 12.35 12.21
CA LEU A 595 -31.82 11.14 11.51
C LEU A 595 -31.83 9.90 12.43
N PHE A 596 -31.34 10.06 13.67
CA PHE A 596 -31.19 8.96 14.63
C PHE A 596 -32.48 8.72 15.41
N GLN A 597 -33.24 9.79 15.72
CA GLN A 597 -34.58 9.68 16.29
C GLN A 597 -35.49 8.90 15.31
N ASN A 598 -35.55 9.30 14.04
CA ASN A 598 -36.35 8.64 13.01
C ASN A 598 -35.89 7.21 12.75
N TYR A 599 -34.57 6.97 12.67
CA TYR A 599 -34.02 5.63 12.49
C TYR A 599 -34.35 4.68 13.66
N PHE A 600 -34.46 5.20 14.89
CA PHE A 600 -34.96 4.46 16.06
C PHE A 600 -36.41 4.83 16.42
N ASN A 601 -37.29 4.91 15.40
CA ASN A 601 -38.75 4.95 15.52
C ASN A 601 -39.31 6.09 16.40
N GLY A 602 -38.64 7.26 16.44
CA GLY A 602 -39.03 8.41 17.25
C GLY A 602 -38.38 8.47 18.63
N ALA A 603 -37.26 7.77 18.86
CA ALA A 603 -36.52 7.76 20.12
C ALA A 603 -36.27 9.20 20.66
N PRO A 604 -36.41 9.46 21.96
CA PRO A 604 -36.28 10.81 22.52
C PRO A 604 -34.85 11.35 22.40
N SER A 605 -34.73 12.67 22.20
CA SER A 605 -33.46 13.38 22.27
C SER A 605 -33.40 14.44 23.36
N ILE A 606 -32.17 14.76 23.77
CA ILE A 606 -31.84 15.85 24.69
C ILE A 606 -30.70 16.68 24.11
N LEU A 607 -30.77 18.00 24.27
CA LEU A 607 -29.74 18.96 23.88
C LEU A 607 -29.03 19.50 25.12
N VAL A 608 -27.72 19.32 25.20
CA VAL A 608 -26.85 19.84 26.26
C VAL A 608 -25.92 20.93 25.69
N PRO A 609 -26.02 22.21 26.12
CA PRO A 609 -25.16 23.29 25.66
C PRO A 609 -23.70 23.08 26.08
N GLY A 610 -22.75 23.75 25.42
CA GLY A 610 -21.32 23.67 25.73
C GLY A 610 -20.76 24.89 26.45
N PHE A 611 -19.59 24.71 27.06
CA PHE A 611 -18.71 25.83 27.37
C PHE A 611 -17.81 26.11 26.17
N THR A 612 -18.22 27.06 25.34
CA THR A 612 -17.34 27.69 24.34
C THR A 612 -17.40 29.21 24.49
N HIS A 613 -16.23 29.84 24.49
CA HIS A 613 -16.14 31.29 24.37
C HIS A 613 -16.49 31.70 22.94
N PRO A 614 -17.04 32.91 22.72
CA PRO A 614 -17.44 33.35 21.39
C PRO A 614 -16.26 33.35 20.40
N VAL A 615 -16.50 32.81 19.21
CA VAL A 615 -15.55 32.80 18.10
C VAL A 615 -16.14 33.61 16.94
N SER A 616 -15.45 34.67 16.50
CA SER A 616 -15.86 35.42 15.31
C SER A 616 -15.63 34.59 14.03
N SER A 617 -16.40 34.84 12.98
CA SER A 617 -16.20 34.22 11.66
C SER A 617 -15.98 35.31 10.62
N ASN A 618 -14.73 35.42 10.16
CA ASN A 618 -14.32 36.32 9.10
C ASN A 618 -14.30 35.50 7.79
N PHE A 619 -15.27 35.73 6.91
CA PHE A 619 -15.29 35.12 5.56
C PHE A 619 -14.49 35.95 4.57
N LEU A 620 -14.07 35.37 3.45
CA LEU A 620 -13.39 36.11 2.40
C LEU A 620 -14.36 37.11 1.75
N ASP A 621 -14.04 38.39 1.90
CA ASP A 621 -14.77 39.54 1.36
C ASP A 621 -13.79 40.51 0.67
N SER A 622 -14.31 41.56 0.03
CA SER A 622 -13.47 42.55 -0.66
C SER A 622 -12.53 43.35 0.26
N ASN A 623 -12.73 43.32 1.59
CA ASN A 623 -11.78 43.92 2.54
C ASN A 623 -10.61 42.98 2.80
N MET A 624 -10.87 41.69 3.05
CA MET A 624 -9.87 40.65 3.21
C MET A 624 -9.05 40.45 1.92
N GLU A 625 -9.68 40.49 0.74
CA GLU A 625 -9.01 40.46 -0.57
C GLU A 625 -7.99 41.59 -0.74
N ARG A 626 -8.35 42.82 -0.35
CA ARG A 626 -7.47 44.01 -0.38
C ARG A 626 -6.33 43.87 0.62
N THR A 627 -6.65 43.50 1.86
CA THR A 627 -5.68 43.30 2.96
C THR A 627 -4.61 42.26 2.59
N LEU A 628 -5.03 41.12 2.05
CA LEU A 628 -4.13 40.05 1.58
C LEU A 628 -3.53 40.33 0.19
N ARG A 629 -3.91 41.44 -0.47
CA ARG A 629 -3.51 41.80 -1.84
C ARG A 629 -3.68 40.63 -2.83
N LEU A 630 -4.88 40.04 -2.86
CA LEU A 630 -5.22 38.93 -3.77
C LEU A 630 -5.51 39.46 -5.18
N THR A 631 -5.12 38.70 -6.20
CA THR A 631 -5.51 39.00 -7.58
C THR A 631 -6.82 38.30 -7.97
N GLY A 632 -7.62 38.91 -8.86
CA GLY A 632 -8.86 38.29 -9.37
C GLY A 632 -8.65 36.91 -10.02
N ALA A 633 -7.44 36.64 -10.53
CA ALA A 633 -7.07 35.33 -11.06
C ALA A 633 -6.78 34.29 -9.96
N GLU A 634 -6.26 34.70 -8.81
CA GLU A 634 -6.08 33.85 -7.62
C GLU A 634 -7.44 33.54 -6.98
N ILE A 635 -8.28 34.57 -6.81
CA ILE A 635 -9.69 34.45 -6.36
C ILE A 635 -10.44 33.44 -7.22
N LYS A 636 -10.55 33.68 -8.55
CA LYS A 636 -11.36 32.83 -9.44
C LYS A 636 -10.83 31.39 -9.59
N LYS A 637 -9.51 31.16 -9.52
CA LYS A 637 -8.92 29.80 -9.63
C LYS A 637 -8.75 29.07 -8.29
N GLY A 638 -8.87 29.77 -7.17
CA GLY A 638 -8.82 29.16 -5.84
C GLY A 638 -10.19 28.76 -5.30
N LEU A 639 -11.26 29.49 -5.65
CA LEU A 639 -12.54 29.44 -4.93
C LEU A 639 -13.67 28.70 -5.64
N GLU A 640 -13.67 28.62 -6.98
CA GLU A 640 -14.85 28.13 -7.72
C GLU A 640 -14.85 26.59 -7.92
N GLN A 641 -13.72 25.89 -7.74
CA GLN A 641 -13.61 24.45 -8.00
C GLN A 641 -12.80 23.72 -6.92
N PRO A 642 -13.22 22.51 -6.46
CA PRO A 642 -12.47 21.73 -5.48
C PRO A 642 -11.03 21.38 -5.90
N GLY A 643 -10.78 21.31 -7.21
CA GLY A 643 -9.48 21.04 -7.82
C GLY A 643 -8.57 22.27 -8.02
N GLY A 644 -8.79 23.35 -7.26
CA GLY A 644 -7.99 24.59 -7.34
C GLY A 644 -6.48 24.36 -7.19
N ASP A 645 -5.65 25.21 -7.82
CA ASP A 645 -4.20 25.05 -7.78
C ASP A 645 -3.69 25.21 -6.34
N ASN A 646 -3.10 24.15 -5.79
CA ASN A 646 -2.51 24.14 -4.45
C ASN A 646 -1.52 25.30 -4.21
N LYS A 647 -0.91 25.89 -5.25
CA LYS A 647 -0.08 27.11 -5.14
C LYS A 647 -0.87 28.34 -4.67
N ILE A 648 -2.13 28.48 -5.10
CA ILE A 648 -2.99 29.60 -4.73
C ILE A 648 -3.38 29.48 -3.26
N ILE A 649 -3.83 28.28 -2.86
CA ILE A 649 -4.15 27.96 -1.46
C ILE A 649 -2.92 28.22 -0.56
N THR A 650 -1.73 27.78 -0.99
CA THR A 650 -0.46 28.03 -0.29
C THR A 650 -0.26 29.52 -0.04
N LYS A 651 -0.24 30.35 -1.11
CA LYS A 651 -0.06 31.80 -0.98
C LYS A 651 -1.09 32.48 -0.08
N MET A 652 -2.37 32.13 -0.22
CA MET A 652 -3.45 32.74 0.58
C MET A 652 -3.26 32.47 2.06
N VAL A 653 -2.85 31.23 2.40
CA VAL A 653 -2.54 30.82 3.77
C VAL A 653 -1.29 31.52 4.30
N THR A 654 -0.18 31.53 3.56
CA THR A 654 1.06 32.21 3.95
C THR A 654 0.81 33.71 4.24
N LYS A 655 0.06 34.38 3.35
CA LYS A 655 -0.35 35.78 3.54
C LYS A 655 -1.21 35.99 4.78
N MET A 656 -2.17 35.11 5.05
CA MET A 656 -3.06 35.22 6.22
C MET A 656 -2.31 34.95 7.53
N VAL A 657 -1.42 33.96 7.58
CA VAL A 657 -0.58 33.68 8.77
C VAL A 657 0.24 34.92 9.14
N ASN A 658 0.93 35.52 8.17
CA ASN A 658 1.74 36.71 8.41
C ASN A 658 0.88 37.90 8.86
N TRP A 659 -0.27 38.14 8.20
CA TRP A 659 -1.17 39.22 8.60
C TRP A 659 -1.69 39.07 10.04
N ILE A 660 -2.02 37.84 10.48
CA ILE A 660 -2.41 37.57 11.87
C ILE A 660 -1.22 37.77 12.82
N ASP A 661 0.01 37.40 12.42
CA ASP A 661 1.20 37.61 13.24
C ASP A 661 1.50 39.10 13.47
N ASP A 662 1.43 39.89 12.39
CA ASP A 662 1.65 41.34 12.39
C ASP A 662 0.55 42.14 13.13
N ASN A 663 -0.73 41.72 13.04
CA ASN A 663 -1.88 42.58 13.40
C ASN A 663 -2.72 42.08 14.58
N ARG A 664 -2.53 40.85 15.10
CA ARG A 664 -3.38 40.28 16.17
C ARG A 664 -2.60 39.96 17.45
N PRO A 665 -3.22 40.05 18.65
CA PRO A 665 -2.61 39.71 19.93
C PRO A 665 -1.97 38.30 19.98
N PRO A 666 -1.11 37.99 20.98
CA PRO A 666 -0.46 36.70 21.10
C PRO A 666 -1.45 35.53 21.23
N GLY A 667 -1.29 34.51 20.37
CA GLY A 667 -2.10 33.29 20.37
C GLY A 667 -1.66 32.34 19.27
N ALA A 668 -1.82 31.03 19.46
CA ALA A 668 -1.47 30.06 18.42
C ALA A 668 -2.48 30.11 17.26
N ILE A 669 -1.97 29.91 16.05
CA ILE A 669 -2.73 29.81 14.80
C ILE A 669 -2.86 28.33 14.45
N LEU A 670 -4.06 27.84 14.18
CA LEU A 670 -4.34 26.51 13.62
C LEU A 670 -4.84 26.65 12.18
N VAL A 671 -4.17 26.00 11.23
CA VAL A 671 -4.46 26.09 9.81
C VAL A 671 -4.95 24.74 9.29
N PHE A 672 -6.16 24.70 8.72
CA PHE A 672 -6.72 23.52 8.06
C PHE A 672 -6.40 23.52 6.57
N LEU A 673 -5.63 22.52 6.14
CA LEU A 673 -5.14 22.33 4.77
C LEU A 673 -5.54 20.95 4.23
N PRO A 674 -5.77 20.80 2.91
CA PRO A 674 -6.34 19.57 2.37
C PRO A 674 -5.43 18.34 2.49
N GLY A 675 -4.10 18.50 2.56
CA GLY A 675 -3.19 17.37 2.72
C GLY A 675 -1.71 17.74 2.74
N TRP A 676 -0.86 16.72 2.87
CA TRP A 676 0.60 16.85 3.05
C TRP A 676 1.30 17.75 2.02
N ASP A 677 0.97 17.62 0.73
CA ASP A 677 1.57 18.41 -0.35
C ASP A 677 1.35 19.93 -0.21
N THR A 678 0.33 20.34 0.55
CA THR A 678 -0.02 21.75 0.82
C THR A 678 0.51 22.19 2.18
N ILE A 679 0.39 21.35 3.23
CA ILE A 679 1.04 21.56 4.53
C ILE A 679 2.53 21.84 4.35
N ARG A 680 3.19 21.04 3.52
CA ARG A 680 4.61 21.18 3.22
C ARG A 680 4.94 22.49 2.51
N LYS A 681 4.20 22.89 1.46
CA LYS A 681 4.49 24.14 0.73
C LYS A 681 4.27 25.36 1.60
N VAL A 682 3.21 25.37 2.41
CA VAL A 682 2.96 26.44 3.38
C VAL A 682 4.09 26.47 4.41
N ARG A 683 4.56 25.31 4.88
CA ARG A 683 5.74 25.25 5.74
C ARG A 683 7.01 25.76 5.04
N ASP A 684 7.30 25.33 3.82
CA ASP A 684 8.51 25.71 3.08
C ASP A 684 8.52 27.23 2.79
N GLU A 685 7.35 27.88 2.67
CA GLU A 685 7.21 29.34 2.61
C GLU A 685 7.31 30.02 4.00
N LEU A 686 6.77 29.42 5.07
CA LEU A 686 6.77 30.00 6.43
C LEU A 686 8.07 29.78 7.21
N ASP A 687 8.83 28.71 6.96
CA ASP A 687 10.14 28.43 7.58
C ASP A 687 11.20 29.49 7.20
N ALA A 688 10.90 30.37 6.23
CA ALA A 688 11.69 31.56 5.90
C ALA A 688 11.54 32.72 6.91
N TYR A 689 10.51 32.70 7.76
CA TYR A 689 10.23 33.75 8.74
C TYR A 689 10.82 33.38 10.10
N SER A 690 11.72 34.23 10.62
CA SER A 690 12.53 33.91 11.81
C SER A 690 11.72 33.73 13.09
N ASP A 691 10.52 34.30 13.18
CA ASP A 691 9.82 34.54 14.44
C ASP A 691 8.63 33.59 14.65
N LEU A 692 8.32 32.77 13.63
CA LEU A 692 7.31 31.71 13.73
C LEU A 692 7.87 30.42 14.34
N PHE A 693 7.00 29.63 14.94
CA PHE A 693 7.23 28.24 15.33
C PHE A 693 6.22 27.35 14.60
N VAL A 694 6.61 26.90 13.40
CA VAL A 694 5.75 26.13 12.49
C VAL A 694 5.76 24.64 12.86
N VAL A 695 4.57 24.07 13.11
CA VAL A 695 4.37 22.68 13.53
C VAL A 695 3.43 21.98 12.54
N PRO A 696 3.95 21.16 11.60
CA PRO A 696 3.11 20.37 10.72
C PRO A 696 2.48 19.18 11.46
N VAL A 697 1.23 18.84 11.14
CA VAL A 697 0.46 17.75 11.77
C VAL A 697 -0.32 16.98 10.70
N HIS A 698 -0.02 15.69 10.54
CA HIS A 698 -0.69 14.79 9.60
C HIS A 698 -0.58 13.36 10.14
N SER A 699 -1.53 12.50 9.79
CA SER A 699 -1.48 11.05 10.05
C SER A 699 -0.20 10.32 9.58
N ARG A 700 0.58 10.92 8.67
CA ARG A 700 1.87 10.43 8.17
C ARG A 700 3.05 10.66 9.11
N LEU A 701 2.92 11.61 10.04
CA LEU A 701 3.98 11.95 10.99
C LEU A 701 4.00 10.98 12.17
N SER A 702 5.18 10.81 12.79
CA SER A 702 5.32 9.94 13.96
C SER A 702 4.48 10.44 15.14
N HIS A 703 4.16 9.56 16.09
CA HIS A 703 3.41 9.97 17.29
C HIS A 703 4.12 11.05 18.11
N ASP A 704 5.46 11.04 18.09
CA ASP A 704 6.30 12.01 18.79
C ASP A 704 6.35 13.37 18.05
N ASP A 705 6.25 13.35 16.72
CA ASP A 705 6.08 14.57 15.91
C ASP A 705 4.68 15.17 16.08
N GLN A 706 3.62 14.35 16.02
CA GLN A 706 2.25 14.80 16.26
C GLN A 706 2.09 15.43 17.66
N ARG A 707 2.76 14.87 18.68
CA ARG A 707 2.78 15.43 20.05
C ARG A 707 3.38 16.83 20.16
N LYS A 708 4.17 17.31 19.18
CA LYS A 708 4.70 18.68 19.16
C LYS A 708 3.60 19.74 19.09
N ILE A 709 2.39 19.36 18.66
CA ILE A 709 1.20 20.24 18.66
C ILE A 709 0.87 20.80 20.05
N PHE A 710 1.13 20.03 21.11
CA PHE A 710 0.85 20.40 22.51
C PHE A 710 1.99 21.18 23.17
N MET A 711 3.14 21.33 22.51
CA MET A 711 4.24 22.12 23.04
C MET A 711 3.91 23.61 22.98
N GLN A 712 4.36 24.36 23.99
CA GLN A 712 4.39 25.81 23.94
C GLN A 712 5.50 26.29 22.97
N PRO A 713 5.31 27.40 22.25
CA PRO A 713 6.36 27.97 21.42
C PRO A 713 7.54 28.49 22.26
N PRO A 714 8.74 28.62 21.68
CA PRO A 714 9.84 29.37 22.29
C PRO A 714 9.45 30.82 22.62
N ARG A 715 10.08 31.41 23.64
CA ARG A 715 9.84 32.82 24.01
C ARG A 715 10.04 33.74 22.79
N GLY A 716 9.11 34.65 22.59
CA GLY A 716 9.12 35.60 21.47
C GLY A 716 8.64 35.03 20.13
N LYS A 717 8.12 33.79 20.08
CA LYS A 717 7.60 33.18 18.85
C LYS A 717 6.10 32.88 18.88
N ARG A 718 5.41 33.05 17.75
CA ARG A 718 4.02 32.58 17.57
C ARG A 718 4.00 31.14 17.07
N LYS A 719 3.19 30.27 17.69
CA LYS A 719 2.99 28.90 17.19
C LYS A 719 2.01 28.89 16.01
N VAL A 720 2.41 28.23 14.92
CA VAL A 720 1.57 28.03 13.73
C VAL A 720 1.46 26.53 13.46
N VAL A 721 0.29 25.97 13.70
CA VAL A 721 -0.01 24.54 13.49
C VAL A 721 -0.60 24.35 12.09
N LEU A 722 0.04 23.53 11.25
CA LEU A 722 -0.42 23.24 9.89
C LEU A 722 -0.98 21.82 9.83
N ALA A 723 -2.31 21.67 9.82
CA ALA A 723 -3.01 20.40 10.02
C ALA A 723 -3.94 20.01 8.87
N THR A 724 -4.26 18.72 8.77
CA THR A 724 -5.46 18.24 8.05
C THR A 724 -6.67 18.18 9.00
N ASN A 725 -7.76 17.56 8.56
CA ASN A 725 -8.87 17.11 9.41
C ASN A 725 -8.47 16.25 10.64
N ILE A 726 -7.21 15.81 10.77
CA ILE A 726 -6.68 15.19 12.00
C ILE A 726 -6.86 16.08 13.25
N ALA A 727 -6.90 17.40 13.08
CA ALA A 727 -7.18 18.37 14.17
C ALA A 727 -8.65 18.82 14.25
N GLU A 728 -9.54 18.30 13.38
CA GLU A 728 -10.95 18.70 13.29
C GLU A 728 -11.80 18.08 14.42
N THR A 729 -11.51 16.82 14.79
CA THR A 729 -12.11 16.07 15.90
C THR A 729 -11.07 15.62 16.93
N SER A 730 -11.53 15.28 18.14
CA SER A 730 -10.79 14.67 19.28
C SER A 730 -9.56 15.41 19.87
N ILE A 731 -8.82 16.27 19.15
CA ILE A 731 -7.57 16.88 19.67
C ILE A 731 -7.82 18.23 20.36
N THR A 732 -7.45 18.35 21.64
CA THR A 732 -7.51 19.57 22.45
C THR A 732 -6.18 20.34 22.41
N ILE A 733 -6.11 21.42 21.64
CA ILE A 733 -4.96 22.33 21.62
C ILE A 733 -5.32 23.58 22.42
N ASN A 734 -4.74 23.75 23.61
CA ASN A 734 -5.26 24.71 24.60
C ASN A 734 -4.88 26.17 24.31
N ASP A 735 -3.86 26.43 23.48
CA ASP A 735 -3.34 27.77 23.17
C ASP A 735 -3.79 28.33 21.81
N VAL A 736 -4.70 27.65 21.11
CA VAL A 736 -5.27 28.12 19.83
C VAL A 736 -6.32 29.20 20.06
N ILE A 737 -6.05 30.38 19.51
CA ILE A 737 -6.96 31.54 19.48
C ILE A 737 -7.46 31.79 18.04
N TYR A 738 -6.60 31.54 17.06
CA TYR A 738 -6.86 31.85 15.65
C TYR A 738 -6.97 30.55 14.84
N VAL A 739 -8.03 30.43 14.04
CA VAL A 739 -8.20 29.34 13.07
C VAL A 739 -8.17 29.93 11.66
N ILE A 740 -7.40 29.33 10.75
CA ILE A 740 -7.47 29.60 9.31
C ILE A 740 -8.03 28.33 8.65
N ASP A 741 -9.16 28.44 7.98
CA ASP A 741 -9.76 27.32 7.26
C ASP A 741 -9.71 27.54 5.74
N SER A 742 -9.06 26.63 5.03
CA SER A 742 -9.08 26.61 3.56
C SER A 742 -10.41 26.13 2.98
N GLY A 743 -11.31 25.58 3.81
CA GLY A 743 -12.60 25.02 3.38
C GLY A 743 -12.48 23.68 2.65
N LEU A 744 -11.26 23.20 2.43
CA LEU A 744 -10.96 22.01 1.67
C LEU A 744 -10.47 20.87 2.57
N LEU A 745 -10.62 19.65 2.06
CA LEU A 745 -10.07 18.40 2.59
C LEU A 745 -9.71 17.49 1.38
N LYS A 746 -8.85 16.48 1.58
CA LYS A 746 -8.52 15.50 0.52
C LYS A 746 -9.02 14.12 0.95
N GLU A 747 -9.95 13.58 0.19
CA GLU A 747 -10.71 12.39 0.58
C GLU A 747 -10.70 11.30 -0.50
N LYS A 748 -10.77 10.05 -0.05
CA LYS A 748 -10.94 8.88 -0.92
C LYS A 748 -12.44 8.75 -1.22
N ARG A 749 -12.83 8.86 -2.49
CA ARG A 749 -14.22 8.72 -2.94
C ARG A 749 -14.35 7.65 -4.02
N LEU A 750 -15.57 7.16 -4.22
CA LEU A 750 -15.94 6.30 -5.34
C LEU A 750 -16.42 7.16 -6.52
N ASN A 751 -15.88 6.95 -7.71
CA ASN A 751 -16.38 7.59 -8.93
C ASN A 751 -17.73 6.98 -9.32
N SER A 752 -18.77 7.81 -9.38
CA SER A 752 -20.15 7.38 -9.60
C SER A 752 -20.44 6.81 -11.00
N THR A 753 -19.57 7.03 -12.00
CA THR A 753 -19.74 6.45 -13.34
C THR A 753 -19.02 5.12 -13.53
N ASP A 754 -17.88 4.93 -12.86
CA ASP A 754 -16.92 3.87 -13.20
C ASP A 754 -16.67 2.90 -12.03
N GLY A 755 -17.17 3.17 -10.81
CA GLY A 755 -16.93 2.32 -9.62
C GLY A 755 -15.50 2.38 -9.04
N LEU A 756 -14.65 3.26 -9.60
CA LEU A 756 -13.23 3.37 -9.28
C LEU A 756 -12.97 4.28 -8.09
N SER A 757 -11.90 4.01 -7.32
CA SER A 757 -11.52 4.87 -6.21
C SER A 757 -10.63 6.04 -6.65
N CYS A 758 -11.04 7.26 -6.31
CA CYS A 758 -10.32 8.51 -6.56
C CYS A 758 -9.83 9.14 -5.25
N LEU A 759 -8.74 9.91 -5.29
CA LEU A 759 -8.20 10.66 -4.14
C LEU A 759 -7.95 12.12 -4.51
N ASP A 760 -9.02 12.93 -4.48
CA ASP A 760 -9.03 14.32 -4.94
C ASP A 760 -9.41 15.29 -3.78
N ASN A 761 -9.10 16.57 -3.96
CA ASN A 761 -9.53 17.63 -3.03
C ASN A 761 -11.06 17.83 -3.14
N GLN A 762 -11.73 18.04 -2.02
CA GLN A 762 -13.18 18.26 -1.88
C GLN A 762 -13.45 19.43 -0.92
N TRP A 763 -14.64 20.04 -0.99
CA TRP A 763 -15.09 20.99 0.04
C TRP A 763 -15.48 20.25 1.31
N ALA A 764 -15.23 20.86 2.47
CA ALA A 764 -15.72 20.42 3.76
C ALA A 764 -17.24 20.68 3.90
N SER A 765 -17.91 19.94 4.79
CA SER A 765 -19.30 20.20 5.15
C SER A 765 -19.45 21.43 6.06
N ARG A 766 -20.65 21.99 6.18
CA ARG A 766 -20.94 23.08 7.14
C ARG A 766 -20.65 22.64 8.58
N ALA A 767 -21.01 21.41 8.94
CA ALA A 767 -20.68 20.80 10.23
C ALA A 767 -19.16 20.75 10.47
N SER A 768 -18.38 20.25 9.50
CA SER A 768 -16.90 20.24 9.55
C SER A 768 -16.33 21.64 9.78
N VAL A 769 -16.80 22.64 9.03
CA VAL A 769 -16.37 24.05 9.20
C VAL A 769 -16.69 24.58 10.59
N ILE A 770 -17.86 24.26 11.14
CA ILE A 770 -18.26 24.63 12.51
C ILE A 770 -17.35 23.94 13.55
N GLN A 771 -16.96 22.69 13.33
CA GLN A 771 -16.01 22.00 14.21
C GLN A 771 -14.59 22.59 14.14
N ARG A 772 -14.11 22.97 12.95
CA ARG A 772 -12.83 23.68 12.75
C ARG A 772 -12.84 25.00 13.50
N LYS A 773 -13.92 25.78 13.38
CA LYS A 773 -14.15 27.02 14.14
C LYS A 773 -14.07 26.77 15.65
N GLY A 774 -14.72 25.70 16.14
CA GLY A 774 -14.68 25.24 17.55
C GLY A 774 -13.34 24.66 18.04
N ARG A 775 -12.24 24.90 17.32
CA ARG A 775 -10.86 24.72 17.82
C ARG A 775 -10.29 26.02 18.41
N ALA A 776 -10.77 27.19 17.97
CA ALA A 776 -10.72 28.41 18.77
C ALA A 776 -11.84 28.40 19.84
N GLY A 777 -11.85 29.38 20.74
CA GLY A 777 -12.94 29.55 21.73
C GLY A 777 -12.89 28.62 22.94
N ARG A 778 -11.80 27.85 23.14
CA ARG A 778 -11.73 26.77 24.15
C ARG A 778 -11.29 27.21 25.54
N VAL A 779 -10.47 28.26 25.64
CA VAL A 779 -9.97 28.80 26.92
C VAL A 779 -10.19 30.32 27.06
N GLN A 780 -10.51 30.97 25.95
CA GLN A 780 -10.81 32.41 25.81
C GLN A 780 -11.45 32.63 24.42
N PRO A 781 -12.06 33.80 24.15
CA PRO A 781 -12.59 34.15 22.82
C PRO A 781 -11.54 34.05 21.71
N GLY A 782 -11.98 33.86 20.47
CA GLY A 782 -11.08 33.69 19.34
C GLY A 782 -11.68 34.09 17.98
N GLU A 783 -10.94 33.83 16.91
CA GLU A 783 -11.33 34.23 15.55
C GLU A 783 -11.08 33.10 14.54
N CYS A 784 -12.03 32.89 13.63
CA CYS A 784 -11.91 31.93 12.53
C CYS A 784 -11.95 32.67 11.19
N PHE A 785 -10.92 32.46 10.36
CA PHE A 785 -10.73 33.06 9.05
C PHE A 785 -10.98 32.02 7.97
N HIS A 786 -12.10 32.15 7.26
CA HIS A 786 -12.52 31.25 6.20
C HIS A 786 -12.01 31.80 4.87
N LEU A 787 -11.13 31.08 4.18
CA LEU A 787 -10.50 31.52 2.91
C LEU A 787 -11.43 31.35 1.68
N TYR A 788 -12.74 31.53 1.89
CA TYR A 788 -13.82 31.39 0.93
C TYR A 788 -14.99 32.30 1.32
N THR A 789 -15.85 32.63 0.35
CA THR A 789 -16.92 33.61 0.54
C THR A 789 -18.05 33.07 1.43
N ARG A 790 -18.86 33.97 2.00
CA ARG A 790 -20.04 33.59 2.79
C ARG A 790 -21.05 32.81 1.95
N GLU A 791 -21.32 33.26 0.72
CA GLU A 791 -22.15 32.54 -0.27
C GLU A 791 -21.65 31.11 -0.50
N LYS A 792 -20.32 30.91 -0.58
CA LYS A 792 -19.74 29.58 -0.77
C LYS A 792 -19.94 28.68 0.46
N PHE A 793 -19.89 29.24 1.67
CA PHE A 793 -20.20 28.53 2.93
C PHE A 793 -21.67 28.10 3.00
N ASP A 794 -22.60 29.00 2.67
CA ASP A 794 -24.03 28.69 2.69
C ASP A 794 -24.43 27.71 1.56
N SER A 795 -23.61 27.55 0.51
CA SER A 795 -23.73 26.50 -0.52
C SER A 795 -22.97 25.20 -0.23
N LEU A 796 -22.48 24.97 0.99
CA LEU A 796 -21.88 23.69 1.38
C LEU A 796 -22.94 22.68 1.85
N GLU A 797 -22.69 21.40 1.58
CA GLU A 797 -23.45 20.29 2.17
C GLU A 797 -23.42 20.39 3.70
N GLU A 798 -24.55 20.14 4.38
CA GLU A 798 -24.66 20.42 5.81
C GLU A 798 -23.76 19.50 6.66
N PHE A 799 -23.75 18.20 6.32
CA PHE A 799 -22.99 17.15 7.01
C PHE A 799 -22.00 16.47 6.05
N PRO A 800 -20.95 15.78 6.55
CA PRO A 800 -20.07 14.97 5.71
C PRO A 800 -20.85 13.82 5.05
N MET A 801 -20.47 13.45 3.82
CA MET A 801 -20.99 12.25 3.17
C MET A 801 -20.61 11.00 3.98
N PRO A 802 -21.56 10.10 4.34
CA PRO A 802 -21.27 8.88 5.10
C PRO A 802 -20.24 7.99 4.40
N GLU A 803 -19.43 7.26 5.19
CA GLU A 803 -18.33 6.48 4.63
C GLU A 803 -18.81 5.41 3.63
N VAL A 804 -19.95 4.77 3.92
CA VAL A 804 -20.55 3.70 3.09
C VAL A 804 -20.87 4.15 1.65
N HIS A 805 -21.05 5.44 1.39
CA HIS A 805 -21.28 5.97 0.02
C HIS A 805 -20.01 6.32 -0.75
N ARG A 806 -18.84 6.37 -0.09
CA ARG A 806 -17.56 6.82 -0.68
C ARG A 806 -16.48 5.73 -0.78
N ILE A 807 -16.69 4.56 -0.18
CA ILE A 807 -15.79 3.39 -0.26
C ILE A 807 -16.27 2.33 -1.28
N ARG A 808 -15.47 1.28 -1.49
CA ARG A 808 -15.91 0.03 -2.11
C ARG A 808 -16.41 -0.93 -1.02
N LEU A 809 -17.34 -1.81 -1.36
CA LEU A 809 -18.12 -2.57 -0.38
C LEU A 809 -17.73 -4.06 -0.25
N GLU A 810 -16.64 -4.55 -0.86
CA GLU A 810 -16.32 -6.00 -0.84
C GLU A 810 -16.14 -6.53 0.58
N MET A 811 -15.48 -5.77 1.46
CA MET A 811 -15.33 -6.15 2.86
C MET A 811 -16.65 -6.07 3.63
N VAL A 812 -17.51 -5.13 3.26
CA VAL A 812 -18.81 -4.86 3.92
C VAL A 812 -19.81 -5.96 3.60
N VAL A 813 -19.87 -6.39 2.34
CA VAL A 813 -20.70 -7.50 1.88
C VAL A 813 -20.23 -8.80 2.54
N LEU A 814 -18.92 -9.08 2.56
CA LEU A 814 -18.37 -10.25 3.25
C LEU A 814 -18.75 -10.27 4.74
N GLN A 815 -18.67 -9.12 5.41
CA GLN A 815 -19.08 -8.99 6.82
C GLN A 815 -20.58 -9.10 7.04
N SER A 816 -21.43 -8.59 6.14
CA SER A 816 -22.89 -8.77 6.24
C SER A 816 -23.28 -10.25 6.30
N LYS A 817 -22.60 -11.11 5.52
CA LYS A 817 -22.83 -12.56 5.53
C LYS A 817 -22.30 -13.24 6.80
N THR A 818 -21.30 -12.70 7.50
CA THR A 818 -20.92 -13.20 8.83
C THR A 818 -21.90 -12.82 9.94
N TYR A 819 -22.56 -11.66 9.86
CA TYR A 819 -23.63 -11.31 10.80
C TYR A 819 -24.94 -12.02 10.47
N SER A 820 -25.24 -12.26 9.18
CA SER A 820 -26.55 -12.71 8.70
C SER A 820 -26.43 -13.44 7.36
N GLY A 821 -25.90 -14.66 7.40
CA GLY A 821 -25.59 -15.45 6.19
C GLY A 821 -26.80 -15.81 5.30
N HIS A 822 -28.03 -15.70 5.80
CA HIS A 822 -29.25 -16.09 5.09
C HIS A 822 -29.93 -14.96 4.29
N GLU A 823 -29.59 -13.69 4.52
CA GLU A 823 -30.19 -12.55 3.80
C GLU A 823 -29.27 -12.04 2.69
N LYS A 824 -29.82 -11.40 1.67
CA LYS A 824 -29.01 -10.85 0.57
C LYS A 824 -28.30 -9.58 1.00
N ALA A 825 -27.14 -9.32 0.39
CA ALA A 825 -26.30 -8.17 0.72
C ALA A 825 -27.04 -6.83 0.52
N GLU A 826 -27.95 -6.79 -0.46
CA GLU A 826 -28.85 -5.67 -0.72
C GLU A 826 -29.89 -5.48 0.40
N GLU A 827 -30.42 -6.56 0.95
CA GLU A 827 -31.42 -6.57 2.02
C GLU A 827 -30.81 -6.07 3.34
N PHE A 828 -29.65 -6.61 3.74
CA PHE A 828 -28.92 -6.16 4.93
C PHE A 828 -28.56 -4.67 4.83
N LEU A 829 -27.91 -4.27 3.73
CA LEU A 829 -27.41 -2.90 3.57
C LEU A 829 -28.53 -1.87 3.36
N SER A 830 -29.73 -2.29 2.94
CA SER A 830 -30.91 -1.41 2.90
C SER A 830 -31.34 -0.90 4.28
N GLN A 831 -30.98 -1.62 5.35
CA GLN A 831 -31.39 -1.33 6.74
C GLN A 831 -30.42 -0.39 7.48
N LEU A 832 -29.36 0.10 6.82
CA LEU A 832 -28.45 1.11 7.39
C LEU A 832 -29.14 2.48 7.55
N PRO A 833 -28.64 3.39 8.42
CA PRO A 833 -29.22 4.72 8.61
C PRO A 833 -29.38 5.53 7.30
N GLU A 834 -28.43 5.39 6.37
CA GLU A 834 -28.56 5.85 4.98
C GLU A 834 -27.94 4.78 4.05
N PRO A 835 -28.74 4.01 3.30
CA PRO A 835 -28.23 2.83 2.58
C PRO A 835 -27.37 3.19 1.36
N PRO A 836 -26.37 2.36 1.00
CA PRO A 836 -25.57 2.54 -0.20
C PRO A 836 -26.36 2.28 -1.50
N LYS A 837 -25.84 2.79 -2.62
CA LYS A 837 -26.45 2.56 -3.93
C LYS A 837 -26.35 1.08 -4.31
N VAL A 838 -27.49 0.46 -4.60
CA VAL A 838 -27.65 -0.93 -5.07
C VAL A 838 -26.60 -1.38 -6.09
N GLN A 839 -26.28 -0.54 -7.08
CA GLN A 839 -25.26 -0.86 -8.10
C GLN A 839 -23.86 -1.12 -7.52
N VAL A 840 -23.48 -0.43 -6.44
CA VAL A 840 -22.19 -0.61 -5.75
C VAL A 840 -22.20 -1.89 -4.91
N ILE A 841 -23.34 -2.24 -4.30
CA ILE A 841 -23.53 -3.50 -3.57
C ILE A 841 -23.36 -4.68 -4.54
N ARG A 842 -24.08 -4.66 -5.67
CA ARG A 842 -24.02 -5.75 -6.67
C ARG A 842 -22.65 -5.90 -7.31
N GLU A 843 -21.87 -4.83 -7.46
CA GLU A 843 -20.48 -4.93 -7.94
C GLU A 843 -19.52 -5.51 -6.89
N ALA A 844 -19.77 -5.24 -5.60
CA ALA A 844 -19.04 -5.88 -4.52
C ALA A 844 -19.37 -7.39 -4.40
N VAL A 845 -20.66 -7.77 -4.53
CA VAL A 845 -21.10 -9.17 -4.63
C VAL A 845 -20.41 -9.89 -5.78
N ARG A 846 -20.48 -9.35 -7.01
CA ARG A 846 -19.76 -9.90 -8.18
C ARG A 846 -18.26 -10.06 -7.96
N THR A 847 -17.64 -9.11 -7.24
CA THR A 847 -16.20 -9.17 -6.95
C THR A 847 -15.86 -10.29 -5.97
N LEU A 848 -16.73 -10.57 -4.98
CA LEU A 848 -16.58 -11.71 -4.07
C LEU A 848 -16.86 -13.05 -4.78
N GLN A 849 -17.88 -13.11 -5.63
CA GLN A 849 -18.17 -14.27 -6.49
C GLN A 849 -17.00 -14.59 -7.44
N PHE A 850 -16.44 -13.56 -8.10
CA PHE A 850 -15.28 -13.72 -8.99
C PHE A 850 -14.02 -14.25 -8.28
N ILE A 851 -13.89 -14.07 -6.97
CA ILE A 851 -12.80 -14.66 -6.17
C ILE A 851 -13.21 -15.94 -5.44
N GLY A 852 -14.40 -16.49 -5.70
CA GLY A 852 -14.90 -17.72 -5.06
C GLY A 852 -15.15 -17.59 -3.56
N ALA A 853 -15.41 -16.38 -3.07
CA ALA A 853 -15.74 -16.11 -1.65
C ALA A 853 -17.25 -16.13 -1.38
N LEU A 854 -18.07 -15.98 -2.43
CA LEU A 854 -19.51 -16.22 -2.41
C LEU A 854 -19.87 -17.14 -3.58
N ASP A 855 -20.93 -17.93 -3.43
CA ASP A 855 -21.56 -18.67 -4.53
C ASP A 855 -22.51 -17.78 -5.36
N GLU A 856 -23.22 -18.37 -6.34
CA GLU A 856 -24.15 -17.62 -7.22
C GLU A 856 -25.36 -17.04 -6.46
N ASP A 857 -25.77 -17.66 -5.35
CA ASP A 857 -26.91 -17.23 -4.52
C ASP A 857 -26.56 -16.20 -3.43
N GLU A 858 -25.27 -15.91 -3.27
CA GLU A 858 -24.61 -15.07 -2.25
C GLU A 858 -24.37 -15.73 -0.87
N ASN A 859 -24.30 -17.06 -0.76
CA ASN A 859 -23.86 -17.71 0.47
C ASN A 859 -22.32 -17.68 0.59
N LEU A 860 -21.79 -17.86 1.79
CA LEU A 860 -20.34 -17.99 2.01
C LEU A 860 -19.86 -19.37 1.57
N THR A 861 -18.83 -19.41 0.72
CA THR A 861 -18.11 -20.65 0.38
C THR A 861 -17.14 -21.04 1.52
N PRO A 862 -16.55 -22.25 1.53
CA PRO A 862 -15.49 -22.59 2.50
C PRO A 862 -14.32 -21.59 2.50
N LEU A 863 -13.97 -21.07 1.31
CA LEU A 863 -13.00 -19.98 1.17
C LEU A 863 -13.54 -18.67 1.76
N GLY A 864 -14.79 -18.32 1.47
CA GLY A 864 -15.50 -17.15 2.00
C GLY A 864 -15.46 -17.08 3.51
N HIS A 865 -15.85 -18.18 4.16
CA HIS A 865 -15.75 -18.39 5.60
C HIS A 865 -14.35 -18.09 6.15
N ARG A 866 -13.29 -18.74 5.63
CA ARG A 866 -11.92 -18.49 6.10
C ARG A 866 -11.45 -17.05 5.82
N ILE A 867 -11.71 -16.48 4.65
CA ILE A 867 -11.26 -15.10 4.36
C ILE A 867 -11.99 -14.02 5.19
N SER A 868 -13.20 -14.31 5.68
CA SER A 868 -13.98 -13.42 6.56
C SER A 868 -13.34 -13.18 7.93
N ILE A 869 -12.50 -14.10 8.39
CA ILE A 869 -11.83 -14.05 9.69
C ILE A 869 -10.77 -12.93 9.73
N PHE A 870 -10.19 -12.59 8.58
CA PHE A 870 -9.11 -11.62 8.49
C PHE A 870 -9.60 -10.18 8.56
N THR A 871 -8.93 -9.32 9.32
CA THR A 871 -9.11 -7.85 9.22
C THR A 871 -8.39 -7.23 8.00
N THR A 872 -8.20 -7.96 6.90
CA THR A 872 -7.52 -7.50 5.67
C THR A 872 -8.50 -7.50 4.50
N HIS A 873 -8.16 -6.77 3.44
CA HIS A 873 -8.99 -6.71 2.22
C HIS A 873 -9.21 -8.14 1.66
N PRO A 874 -10.42 -8.54 1.21
CA PRO A 874 -10.72 -9.93 0.82
C PRO A 874 -9.72 -10.56 -0.16
N LEU A 875 -9.29 -9.79 -1.17
CA LEU A 875 -8.22 -10.13 -2.11
C LEU A 875 -6.87 -10.53 -1.45
N ILE A 876 -6.46 -9.82 -0.40
CA ILE A 876 -5.25 -10.15 0.38
C ILE A 876 -5.53 -11.38 1.25
N SER A 877 -6.70 -11.44 1.90
CA SER A 877 -7.11 -12.58 2.73
C SER A 877 -7.10 -13.89 1.94
N LYS A 878 -7.56 -13.90 0.68
CA LYS A 878 -7.45 -15.05 -0.24
C LYS A 878 -5.99 -15.46 -0.50
N ALA A 879 -5.12 -14.51 -0.84
CA ALA A 879 -3.69 -14.79 -1.03
C ALA A 879 -3.01 -15.34 0.25
N LEU A 880 -3.45 -14.91 1.44
CA LEU A 880 -2.92 -15.38 2.73
C LEU A 880 -3.36 -16.82 3.05
N VAL A 881 -4.62 -17.18 2.76
CA VAL A 881 -5.11 -18.57 2.86
C VAL A 881 -4.33 -19.47 1.88
N HIS A 882 -4.22 -19.05 0.62
CA HIS A 882 -3.47 -19.80 -0.40
C HIS A 882 -1.98 -20.00 -0.02
N ALA A 883 -1.35 -19.01 0.62
CA ALA A 883 0.06 -19.07 1.01
C ALA A 883 0.38 -20.20 1.99
N TYR A 884 -0.60 -20.70 2.74
CA TYR A 884 -0.44 -21.89 3.57
C TYR A 884 -0.24 -23.14 2.71
N PHE A 885 -1.15 -23.39 1.77
CA PHE A 885 -1.11 -24.57 0.91
C PHE A 885 0.06 -24.53 -0.08
N PHE A 886 0.43 -23.35 -0.62
CA PHE A 886 1.63 -23.17 -1.44
C PHE A 886 2.94 -23.05 -0.63
N LYS A 887 2.89 -23.31 0.69
CA LYS A 887 4.04 -23.38 1.61
C LYS A 887 4.97 -22.16 1.54
N CYS A 888 4.37 -20.96 1.53
CA CYS A 888 5.07 -19.68 1.44
C CYS A 888 4.44 -18.59 2.35
N VAL A 889 3.97 -18.97 3.55
CA VAL A 889 3.20 -18.07 4.42
C VAL A 889 3.94 -16.79 4.81
N ASN A 890 5.17 -16.88 5.32
CA ASN A 890 5.92 -15.76 5.88
C ASN A 890 6.10 -14.57 4.89
N PRO A 891 6.55 -14.77 3.64
CA PRO A 891 6.61 -13.68 2.67
C PRO A 891 5.23 -13.12 2.33
N LEU A 892 4.18 -13.95 2.17
CA LEU A 892 2.83 -13.43 1.85
C LEU A 892 2.19 -12.68 3.04
N VAL A 893 2.43 -13.10 4.28
CA VAL A 893 2.05 -12.37 5.50
C VAL A 893 2.79 -11.04 5.57
N THR A 894 4.06 -10.99 5.18
CA THR A 894 4.82 -9.73 5.06
C THR A 894 4.22 -8.80 4.01
N ILE A 895 3.94 -9.30 2.81
CA ILE A 895 3.31 -8.53 1.72
C ILE A 895 1.92 -8.03 2.14
N GLY A 896 1.05 -8.91 2.64
CA GLY A 896 -0.33 -8.61 3.02
C GLY A 896 -0.43 -7.60 4.17
N THR A 897 0.48 -7.66 5.15
CA THR A 897 0.52 -6.69 6.26
C THR A 897 1.11 -5.34 5.85
N ILE A 898 2.07 -5.30 4.93
CA ILE A 898 2.58 -4.05 4.34
C ILE A 898 1.51 -3.38 3.48
N LEU A 899 0.83 -4.14 2.59
CA LEU A 899 -0.25 -3.63 1.73
C LEU A 899 -1.52 -3.22 2.51
N SER A 900 -1.74 -3.81 3.69
CA SER A 900 -2.84 -3.44 4.61
C SER A 900 -2.44 -2.40 5.67
N SER A 901 -1.22 -1.85 5.59
CA SER A 901 -0.75 -0.82 6.53
C SER A 901 -0.92 0.57 5.93
N GLU A 902 -1.64 1.43 6.65
CA GLU A 902 -1.79 2.85 6.30
C GLU A 902 -0.56 3.70 6.70
N MET A 903 0.41 3.12 7.41
CA MET A 903 1.61 3.83 7.86
C MET A 903 2.59 4.07 6.71
N GLU A 904 3.06 5.31 6.57
CA GLU A 904 4.11 5.63 5.61
C GLU A 904 5.45 5.03 6.06
N LEU A 905 5.90 3.98 5.36
CA LEU A 905 7.13 3.25 5.68
C LEU A 905 8.40 4.08 5.43
N PHE A 906 8.33 5.06 4.52
CA PHE A 906 9.45 5.92 4.07
C PHE A 906 9.13 7.41 4.23
N PRO A 907 8.94 7.92 5.47
CA PRO A 907 8.42 9.27 5.70
C PRO A 907 9.41 10.41 5.37
N GLY A 908 10.71 10.11 5.15
CA GLY A 908 11.76 11.11 5.01
C GLY A 908 11.97 11.71 3.60
N MET A 909 11.44 11.09 2.54
CA MET A 909 11.87 11.36 1.16
C MET A 909 10.73 11.79 0.24
N ALA A 910 10.41 13.10 0.30
CA ALA A 910 9.33 13.71 -0.49
C ALA A 910 9.81 14.64 -1.63
N PHE A 911 11.12 14.82 -1.86
CA PHE A 911 11.64 15.55 -3.04
C PHE A 911 12.05 14.61 -4.18
N ASP A 912 12.90 13.63 -3.89
CA ASP A 912 13.22 12.55 -4.82
C ASP A 912 12.89 11.19 -4.18
N LYS A 913 12.27 10.31 -4.97
CA LYS A 913 11.95 8.94 -4.61
C LYS A 913 12.96 7.94 -5.21
N SER A 914 13.96 8.41 -5.97
CA SER A 914 15.08 7.59 -6.44
C SER A 914 15.80 6.82 -5.32
N PRO A 915 16.07 7.37 -4.11
CA PRO A 915 16.81 6.62 -3.10
C PRO A 915 16.02 5.44 -2.54
N ILE A 916 14.70 5.60 -2.35
CA ILE A 916 13.79 4.50 -1.96
C ILE A 916 13.77 3.43 -3.06
N ARG A 917 13.64 3.86 -4.32
CA ARG A 917 13.58 2.95 -5.48
C ARG A 917 14.88 2.17 -5.68
N GLU A 918 16.02 2.84 -5.51
CA GLU A 918 17.36 2.24 -5.59
C GLU A 918 17.66 1.35 -4.39
N GLY A 919 17.18 1.72 -3.19
CA GLY A 919 17.21 0.85 -2.01
C GLY A 919 16.44 -0.45 -2.24
N LYS A 920 15.17 -0.37 -2.68
CA LYS A 920 14.37 -1.55 -3.06
C LYS A 920 15.03 -2.40 -4.14
N ALA A 921 15.64 -1.77 -5.16
CA ALA A 921 16.28 -2.48 -6.26
C ALA A 921 17.49 -3.34 -5.83
N ARG A 922 18.03 -3.16 -4.61
CA ARG A 922 19.03 -4.05 -4.00
C ARG A 922 18.45 -5.40 -3.58
N PHE A 923 17.14 -5.46 -3.33
CA PHE A 923 16.41 -6.65 -2.86
C PHE A 923 15.62 -7.33 -3.97
N SER A 924 15.02 -6.57 -4.91
CA SER A 924 14.56 -7.10 -6.20
C SER A 924 14.46 -5.98 -7.24
N PRO A 925 15.04 -6.15 -8.45
CA PRO A 925 15.00 -5.13 -9.51
C PRO A 925 13.70 -5.17 -10.33
N SER A 926 12.83 -6.17 -10.16
CA SER A 926 11.57 -6.32 -10.91
C SER A 926 10.29 -6.20 -10.06
N SER A 927 10.40 -6.28 -8.74
CA SER A 927 9.25 -6.55 -7.87
C SER A 927 9.27 -5.76 -6.55
N ASP A 928 8.33 -4.82 -6.39
CA ASP A 928 8.16 -4.05 -5.14
C ASP A 928 7.78 -4.94 -3.95
N HIS A 929 6.84 -5.89 -4.17
CA HIS A 929 6.34 -6.76 -3.09
C HIS A 929 7.45 -7.67 -2.55
N ILE A 930 8.28 -8.22 -3.43
CA ILE A 930 9.46 -9.03 -3.06
C ILE A 930 10.54 -8.15 -2.41
N ALA A 931 10.88 -7.00 -3.01
CA ALA A 931 11.89 -6.10 -2.45
C ALA A 931 11.56 -5.65 -1.02
N MET A 932 10.29 -5.32 -0.75
CA MET A 932 9.82 -4.97 0.59
C MET A 932 9.85 -6.16 1.56
N THR A 933 9.63 -7.38 1.07
CA THR A 933 9.66 -8.61 1.87
C THR A 933 11.07 -8.94 2.32
N TRP A 934 12.05 -8.95 1.40
CA TRP A 934 13.44 -9.26 1.76
C TRP A 934 14.09 -8.15 2.61
N LEU A 935 13.71 -6.88 2.40
CA LEU A 935 14.05 -5.78 3.30
C LEU A 935 13.53 -6.02 4.73
N PHE A 936 12.25 -6.39 4.86
CA PHE A 936 11.65 -6.68 6.16
C PHE A 936 12.28 -7.93 6.82
N HIS A 937 12.58 -8.97 6.05
CA HIS A 937 13.26 -10.17 6.52
C HIS A 937 14.64 -9.85 7.11
N GLN A 938 15.48 -9.10 6.38
CA GLN A 938 16.80 -8.69 6.86
C GLN A 938 16.71 -7.78 8.09
N TRP A 939 15.76 -6.85 8.13
CA TRP A 939 15.47 -6.03 9.30
C TRP A 939 15.05 -6.89 10.51
N ALA A 940 14.23 -7.91 10.31
CA ALA A 940 13.75 -8.79 11.37
C ALA A 940 14.86 -9.73 11.92
N GLU A 941 15.82 -10.16 11.09
CA GLU A 941 17.01 -10.87 11.56
C GLU A 941 17.95 -9.96 12.37
N TYR A 942 18.13 -8.70 11.94
CA TYR A 942 18.88 -7.72 12.72
C TYR A 942 18.17 -7.42 14.05
N LEU A 943 16.84 -7.25 14.07
CA LEU A 943 16.08 -7.03 15.31
C LEU A 943 16.19 -8.19 16.33
N GLN A 944 16.51 -9.41 15.88
CA GLN A 944 16.77 -10.55 16.77
C GLN A 944 18.19 -10.57 17.38
N THR A 945 19.11 -9.78 16.85
CA THR A 945 20.57 -9.88 17.16
C THR A 945 21.18 -8.55 17.62
N ASP A 946 20.79 -7.43 17.01
CA ASP A 946 21.22 -6.07 17.29
C ASP A 946 20.13 -5.08 16.80
N ASP A 947 19.34 -4.56 17.73
CA ASP A 947 18.25 -3.61 17.47
C ASP A 947 18.76 -2.29 16.83
N TYR A 948 19.95 -1.83 17.24
CA TYR A 948 20.57 -0.64 16.66
C TYR A 948 21.00 -0.88 15.20
N ARG A 949 21.45 -2.10 14.85
CA ARG A 949 21.69 -2.48 13.46
C ARG A 949 20.40 -2.56 12.64
N ALA A 950 19.28 -2.94 13.24
CA ALA A 950 17.97 -2.91 12.60
C ALA A 950 17.46 -1.47 12.40
N GLU A 951 17.65 -0.57 13.37
CA GLU A 951 17.38 0.87 13.22
C GLU A 951 18.24 1.48 12.12
N ARG A 952 19.56 1.27 12.15
CA ARG A 952 20.50 1.80 11.15
C ARG A 952 20.23 1.31 9.73
N LEU A 953 19.79 0.06 9.54
CA LEU A 953 19.33 -0.43 8.24
C LEU A 953 18.15 0.40 7.71
N MET A 954 17.21 0.76 8.58
CA MET A 954 16.08 1.60 8.19
C MET A 954 16.49 3.05 7.93
N GLU A 955 17.45 3.60 8.67
CA GLU A 955 18.06 4.91 8.36
C GLU A 955 18.75 4.91 6.98
N GLU A 956 19.58 3.90 6.69
CA GLU A 956 20.24 3.71 5.39
C GLU A 956 19.25 3.54 4.23
N MET A 957 18.07 2.97 4.51
CA MET A 957 16.96 2.79 3.57
C MET A 957 15.95 3.95 3.59
N LEU A 958 16.20 5.00 4.38
CA LEU A 958 15.37 6.21 4.51
C LEU A 958 13.91 5.92 4.96
N GLY A 959 13.75 4.84 5.71
CA GLY A 959 12.51 4.32 6.25
C GLY A 959 12.40 4.42 7.77
N SER A 960 11.27 3.95 8.30
CA SER A 960 10.92 4.06 9.71
C SER A 960 11.00 2.71 10.42
N HIS A 961 11.99 2.54 11.30
CA HIS A 961 12.08 1.38 12.20
C HIS A 961 10.80 1.21 13.04
N LYS A 962 10.24 2.31 13.58
CA LYS A 962 8.97 2.30 14.33
C LYS A 962 7.79 1.76 13.48
N SER A 963 7.78 2.03 12.18
CA SER A 963 6.75 1.49 11.27
C SER A 963 6.96 0.00 10.98
N PHE A 964 8.20 -0.49 10.93
CA PHE A 964 8.49 -1.92 10.78
C PHE A 964 8.16 -2.71 12.07
N LEU A 965 8.40 -2.15 13.26
CA LEU A 965 7.88 -2.70 14.52
C LEU A 965 6.34 -2.81 14.53
N PHE A 966 5.64 -1.87 13.91
CA PHE A 966 4.18 -1.96 13.75
C PHE A 966 3.77 -3.04 12.74
N VAL A 967 4.45 -3.15 11.59
CA VAL A 967 4.22 -4.24 10.62
C VAL A 967 4.44 -5.60 11.27
N LYS A 968 5.47 -5.78 12.11
CA LYS A 968 5.68 -7.03 12.87
C LYS A 968 4.48 -7.40 13.75
N ARG A 969 3.87 -6.42 14.45
CA ARG A 969 2.63 -6.64 15.21
C ARG A 969 1.41 -6.92 14.33
N LEU A 970 1.37 -6.41 13.11
CA LEU A 970 0.37 -6.81 12.12
C LEU A 970 0.58 -8.27 11.66
N GLN A 971 1.82 -8.73 11.51
CA GLN A 971 2.12 -10.14 11.19
C GLN A 971 1.67 -11.08 12.30
N GLU A 972 1.93 -10.73 13.57
CA GLU A 972 1.49 -11.49 14.75
C GLU A 972 -0.05 -11.67 14.74
N LEU A 973 -0.80 -10.63 14.38
CA LEU A 973 -2.26 -10.70 14.24
C LEU A 973 -2.73 -11.50 13.01
N VAL A 974 -2.10 -11.31 11.84
CA VAL A 974 -2.48 -12.06 10.63
C VAL A 974 -2.15 -13.56 10.78
N ALA A 975 -1.08 -13.89 11.48
CA ALA A 975 -0.75 -15.25 11.88
C ALA A 975 -1.78 -15.82 12.88
N ASP A 976 -2.39 -14.98 13.73
CA ASP A 976 -3.50 -15.41 14.58
C ASP A 976 -4.81 -15.60 13.79
N HIS A 977 -5.10 -14.77 12.78
CA HIS A 977 -6.20 -15.04 11.86
C HIS A 977 -5.99 -16.37 11.11
N LEU A 978 -4.76 -16.70 10.70
CA LEU A 978 -4.42 -18.00 10.09
C LEU A 978 -4.59 -19.18 11.06
N ARG A 979 -4.37 -18.98 12.37
CA ARG A 979 -4.74 -19.96 13.42
C ARG A 979 -6.26 -20.10 13.54
N GLN A 980 -6.99 -18.98 13.56
CA GLN A 980 -8.46 -18.95 13.63
C GLN A 980 -9.12 -19.55 12.39
N CYS A 981 -8.44 -19.54 11.23
CA CYS A 981 -8.84 -20.29 10.03
C CYS A 981 -8.58 -21.80 10.12
N GLU A 982 -8.14 -22.30 11.28
CA GLU A 982 -7.79 -23.69 11.60
C GLU A 982 -6.62 -24.28 10.76
N LEU A 983 -5.97 -23.46 9.92
CA LEU A 983 -4.83 -23.86 9.08
C LEU A 983 -3.57 -24.19 9.91
N VAL A 984 -3.42 -23.62 11.10
CA VAL A 984 -2.21 -23.79 11.93
C VAL A 984 -2.57 -23.89 13.41
N PRO A 985 -2.16 -24.95 14.13
CA PRO A 985 -2.56 -25.12 15.54
C PRO A 985 -1.94 -24.08 16.48
N LYS A 986 -0.81 -23.45 16.11
CA LYS A 986 -0.13 -22.41 16.91
C LYS A 986 0.55 -21.36 16.04
N THR A 987 0.25 -20.10 16.31
CA THR A 987 0.80 -18.88 15.67
C THR A 987 2.34 -18.86 15.59
N SER A 988 3.03 -19.45 16.59
CA SER A 988 4.50 -19.51 16.64
C SER A 988 5.13 -20.43 15.59
N LEU A 989 4.38 -21.37 15.01
CA LEU A 989 4.88 -22.29 13.99
C LEU A 989 5.09 -21.59 12.64
N LEU A 990 4.29 -20.56 12.33
CA LEU A 990 4.34 -19.84 11.04
C LEU A 990 5.65 -19.11 10.76
N PHE A 991 6.46 -18.85 11.80
CA PHE A 991 7.73 -18.12 11.70
C PHE A 991 8.95 -18.95 12.13
N ALA A 992 8.79 -20.26 12.35
CA ALA A 992 9.90 -21.15 12.69
C ALA A 992 10.81 -21.40 11.46
N LYS A 993 12.15 -21.39 11.64
CA LYS A 993 13.13 -21.51 10.54
C LYS A 993 13.08 -22.84 9.75
N LYS A 994 12.28 -23.81 10.17
CA LYS A 994 12.01 -25.09 9.48
C LYS A 994 10.50 -25.42 9.45
N ALA A 995 9.65 -24.42 9.36
CA ALA A 995 8.21 -24.62 9.22
C ALA A 995 7.85 -25.13 7.82
N ASP A 996 7.11 -26.24 7.74
CA ASP A 996 6.71 -26.85 6.45
C ASP A 996 5.87 -25.89 5.58
N CYS A 997 4.98 -25.11 6.18
CA CYS A 997 4.25 -24.00 5.54
C CYS A 997 5.13 -22.83 5.00
N ASN A 998 6.46 -22.97 5.04
CA ASN A 998 7.43 -22.07 4.44
C ASN A 998 8.48 -22.79 3.57
N ALA A 999 8.27 -24.07 3.20
CA ALA A 999 9.21 -24.85 2.39
C ALA A 999 9.63 -24.17 1.08
N TYR A 1000 8.72 -23.40 0.45
CA TYR A 1000 8.99 -22.67 -0.79
C TYR A 1000 8.98 -21.14 -0.61
N ALA A 1001 9.14 -20.66 0.62
CA ALA A 1001 9.14 -19.23 0.97
C ALA A 1001 10.30 -18.41 0.38
N PHE A 1002 11.22 -19.02 -0.38
CA PHE A 1002 12.31 -18.36 -1.11
C PHE A 1002 12.12 -18.35 -2.64
N ASN A 1003 11.00 -18.90 -3.17
CA ASN A 1003 10.69 -18.81 -4.60
C ASN A 1003 9.88 -17.53 -4.88
N ASP A 1004 10.58 -16.48 -5.30
CA ASP A 1004 10.00 -15.16 -5.58
C ASP A 1004 8.88 -15.19 -6.65
N GLU A 1005 8.95 -16.09 -7.62
CA GLU A 1005 7.94 -16.20 -8.69
C GLU A 1005 6.69 -16.96 -8.24
N LEU A 1006 6.84 -17.99 -7.40
CA LEU A 1006 5.73 -18.62 -6.69
C LEU A 1006 5.04 -17.61 -5.76
N ILE A 1007 5.81 -16.81 -5.01
CA ILE A 1007 5.26 -15.74 -4.16
C ILE A 1007 4.46 -14.72 -4.98
N LYS A 1008 4.99 -14.32 -6.14
CA LYS A 1008 4.29 -13.46 -7.11
C LYS A 1008 3.00 -14.11 -7.65
N GLY A 1009 3.00 -15.42 -7.92
CA GLY A 1009 1.83 -16.19 -8.35
C GLY A 1009 0.76 -16.33 -7.27
N VAL A 1010 1.13 -16.71 -6.05
CA VAL A 1010 0.20 -16.82 -4.92
C VAL A 1010 -0.45 -15.46 -4.62
N LEU A 1011 0.33 -14.37 -4.64
CA LEU A 1011 -0.22 -13.02 -4.54
C LEU A 1011 -1.24 -12.73 -5.66
N LEU A 1012 -0.91 -13.07 -6.91
CA LEU A 1012 -1.77 -12.89 -8.07
C LEU A 1012 -3.10 -13.67 -7.94
N SER A 1013 -3.09 -14.88 -7.39
CA SER A 1013 -4.31 -15.68 -7.19
C SER A 1013 -5.31 -15.09 -6.19
N GLY A 1014 -4.85 -14.20 -5.30
CA GLY A 1014 -5.73 -13.41 -4.43
C GLY A 1014 -6.09 -12.04 -5.00
N VAL A 1015 -5.13 -11.29 -5.57
CA VAL A 1015 -5.40 -9.92 -6.06
C VAL A 1015 -6.06 -9.85 -7.44
N GLY A 1016 -5.81 -10.84 -8.31
CA GLY A 1016 -6.40 -10.97 -9.64
C GLY A 1016 -6.18 -9.80 -10.61
N ASN A 1017 -5.32 -8.83 -10.27
CA ASN A 1017 -5.18 -7.53 -10.93
C ASN A 1017 -3.88 -7.47 -11.74
N LEU A 1018 -4.01 -7.29 -13.06
CA LEU A 1018 -2.88 -7.26 -14.00
C LEU A 1018 -2.78 -5.95 -14.80
N LEU A 1019 -1.56 -5.45 -14.90
CA LEU A 1019 -1.13 -4.47 -15.88
C LEU A 1019 -0.54 -5.17 -17.10
N ILE A 1020 -0.93 -4.71 -18.27
CA ILE A 1020 -0.43 -5.17 -19.57
C ILE A 1020 0.39 -4.03 -20.20
N HIS A 1021 1.69 -4.26 -20.41
CA HIS A 1021 2.56 -3.38 -21.16
C HIS A 1021 2.28 -3.53 -22.67
N ARG A 1022 1.97 -2.41 -23.33
CA ARG A 1022 1.75 -2.34 -24.79
C ARG A 1022 2.72 -1.33 -25.41
N GLU A 1023 3.44 -1.76 -26.45
CA GLU A 1023 4.32 -0.88 -27.24
C GLU A 1023 3.59 0.28 -27.93
N TYR A 1024 2.30 0.09 -28.25
CA TYR A 1024 1.49 1.02 -29.03
C TYR A 1024 0.25 1.45 -28.25
N GLN A 1025 -0.08 2.74 -28.35
CA GLN A 1025 -1.28 3.33 -27.77
C GLN A 1025 -2.07 4.11 -28.83
N LEU A 1026 -3.38 3.90 -28.90
CA LEU A 1026 -4.27 4.61 -29.81
C LEU A 1026 -4.75 5.91 -29.15
N ARG A 1027 -4.22 7.06 -29.58
CA ARG A 1027 -4.57 8.40 -29.05
C ARG A 1027 -5.29 9.22 -30.12
N LYS A 1028 -6.53 9.63 -29.84
CA LYS A 1028 -7.39 10.44 -30.75
C LYS A 1028 -7.48 9.85 -32.17
N GLY A 1029 -7.70 8.53 -32.29
CA GLY A 1029 -7.78 7.83 -33.58
C GLY A 1029 -6.44 7.48 -34.23
N VAL A 1030 -5.31 7.91 -33.65
CA VAL A 1030 -3.96 7.67 -34.20
C VAL A 1030 -3.18 6.69 -33.33
N LEU A 1031 -2.71 5.59 -33.91
CA LEU A 1031 -1.75 4.69 -33.28
C LEU A 1031 -0.40 5.41 -33.10
N LYS A 1032 0.14 5.39 -31.88
CA LYS A 1032 1.49 5.89 -31.59
C LYS A 1032 2.30 4.80 -30.91
N LYS A 1033 3.55 4.59 -31.35
CA LYS A 1033 4.52 3.78 -30.61
C LYS A 1033 4.97 4.57 -29.38
N THR A 1034 4.25 4.38 -28.28
CA THR A 1034 4.53 4.96 -26.97
C THR A 1034 4.27 3.84 -25.97
N PRO A 1035 5.29 3.35 -25.23
CA PRO A 1035 5.09 2.31 -24.25
C PRO A 1035 4.05 2.78 -23.23
N SER A 1036 3.01 1.98 -23.05
CA SER A 1036 1.88 2.30 -22.19
C SER A 1036 1.49 1.07 -21.37
N LEU A 1037 1.28 1.29 -20.08
CA LEU A 1037 0.71 0.30 -19.19
C LEU A 1037 -0.81 0.48 -19.22
N VAL A 1038 -1.53 -0.64 -19.34
CA VAL A 1038 -2.99 -0.65 -19.44
C VAL A 1038 -3.53 -1.66 -18.43
N THR A 1039 -4.49 -1.26 -17.60
CA THR A 1039 -5.17 -2.15 -16.64
C THR A 1039 -6.03 -3.17 -17.38
N MET A 1040 -6.40 -4.28 -16.75
CA MET A 1040 -7.33 -5.24 -17.37
C MET A 1040 -8.64 -4.57 -17.83
N GLU A 1041 -9.14 -3.58 -17.09
CA GLU A 1041 -10.35 -2.81 -17.44
C GLU A 1041 -10.14 -1.89 -18.66
N GLY A 1042 -8.91 -1.53 -18.98
CA GLY A 1042 -8.53 -0.74 -20.17
C GLY A 1042 -8.09 0.69 -19.85
N HIS A 1043 -7.95 1.03 -18.56
CA HIS A 1043 -7.48 2.34 -18.12
C HIS A 1043 -5.98 2.49 -18.39
N THR A 1044 -5.53 3.69 -18.75
CA THR A 1044 -4.09 3.96 -18.90
C THR A 1044 -3.48 4.12 -17.50
N ALA A 1045 -2.40 3.39 -17.23
CA ALA A 1045 -1.76 3.38 -15.92
C ALA A 1045 -0.45 4.18 -15.89
N LEU A 1046 -0.15 4.74 -14.71
CA LEU A 1046 1.15 5.29 -14.34
C LEU A 1046 1.63 4.66 -13.03
N ILE A 1047 2.84 4.13 -13.06
CA ILE A 1047 3.54 3.62 -11.88
C ILE A 1047 4.09 4.81 -11.05
N ALA A 1048 4.00 4.73 -9.73
CA ALA A 1048 4.48 5.76 -8.81
C ALA A 1048 6.02 5.81 -8.69
N GLY A 1049 6.58 6.95 -8.31
CA GLY A 1049 8.03 7.22 -8.34
C GLY A 1049 8.90 6.35 -7.41
N GLU A 1050 8.28 5.80 -6.37
CA GLU A 1050 8.86 4.87 -5.39
C GLU A 1050 8.90 3.40 -5.84
N SER A 1051 8.27 3.05 -6.97
CA SER A 1051 8.25 1.67 -7.48
C SER A 1051 9.52 1.34 -8.25
N VAL A 1052 10.08 0.15 -8.08
CA VAL A 1052 11.24 -0.33 -8.86
C VAL A 1052 11.02 -0.30 -10.38
N ASN A 1053 9.76 -0.37 -10.83
CA ASN A 1053 9.38 -0.32 -12.25
C ASN A 1053 9.06 1.09 -12.78
N TYR A 1054 9.23 2.15 -11.97
CA TYR A 1054 8.98 3.53 -12.40
C TYR A 1054 9.84 3.93 -13.61
N LYS A 1055 9.18 4.32 -14.71
CA LYS A 1055 9.82 4.71 -15.99
C LYS A 1055 10.76 3.65 -16.58
N ARG A 1056 10.55 2.37 -16.26
CA ARG A 1056 11.26 1.25 -16.88
C ARG A 1056 11.08 1.26 -18.41
N SER A 1057 12.17 1.04 -19.14
CA SER A 1057 12.17 1.00 -20.61
C SER A 1057 12.01 -0.41 -21.17
N GLU A 1058 12.52 -1.42 -20.46
CA GLU A 1058 12.58 -2.82 -20.89
C GLU A 1058 11.83 -3.71 -19.89
N PHE A 1059 10.80 -4.40 -20.38
CA PHE A 1059 9.95 -5.28 -19.59
C PHE A 1059 10.20 -6.73 -20.04
N PRO A 1060 10.88 -7.58 -19.24
CA PRO A 1060 11.18 -8.97 -19.60
C PRO A 1060 9.93 -9.86 -19.69
N SER A 1061 8.84 -9.47 -19.04
CA SER A 1061 7.48 -9.94 -19.31
C SER A 1061 6.56 -8.72 -19.50
N PRO A 1062 5.58 -8.78 -20.42
CA PRO A 1062 4.62 -7.69 -20.60
C PRO A 1062 3.57 -7.60 -19.47
N LEU A 1063 3.64 -8.45 -18.44
CA LEU A 1063 2.63 -8.60 -17.39
C LEU A 1063 3.18 -8.20 -16.02
N LEU A 1064 2.41 -7.40 -15.28
CA LEU A 1064 2.72 -7.04 -13.89
C LEU A 1064 1.50 -7.17 -12.98
N THR A 1065 1.68 -7.74 -11.79
CA THR A 1065 0.66 -7.76 -10.73
C THR A 1065 0.73 -6.52 -9.83
N TYR A 1066 -0.42 -6.09 -9.31
CA TYR A 1066 -0.57 -4.95 -8.39
C TYR A 1066 -1.79 -5.14 -7.48
N PHE A 1067 -1.82 -4.48 -6.31
CA PHE A 1067 -2.96 -4.60 -5.38
C PHE A 1067 -4.11 -3.63 -5.68
N GLN A 1068 -3.86 -2.31 -5.64
CA GLN A 1068 -4.85 -1.27 -5.87
C GLN A 1068 -4.39 -0.23 -6.90
N GLU A 1069 -5.34 0.30 -7.66
CA GLU A 1069 -5.20 1.54 -8.42
C GLU A 1069 -5.97 2.68 -7.75
N MET A 1070 -5.42 3.90 -7.84
CA MET A 1070 -6.10 5.13 -7.45
C MET A 1070 -6.18 6.05 -8.66
N HIS A 1071 -7.38 6.55 -8.96
CA HIS A 1071 -7.59 7.50 -10.06
C HIS A 1071 -7.49 8.95 -9.56
N SER A 1072 -7.26 9.87 -10.49
CA SER A 1072 -7.62 11.28 -10.31
C SER A 1072 -8.70 11.63 -11.32
N ALA A 1073 -9.77 12.24 -10.83
CA ALA A 1073 -10.98 12.55 -11.60
C ALA A 1073 -10.70 13.36 -12.88
N GLN A 1074 -9.62 14.15 -12.90
CA GLN A 1074 -9.27 15.03 -14.03
C GLN A 1074 -8.78 14.28 -15.29
N ASN A 1075 -8.23 13.07 -15.16
CA ASN A 1075 -7.47 12.43 -16.27
C ASN A 1075 -7.84 10.98 -16.60
N ARG A 1076 -8.60 10.26 -15.74
CA ARG A 1076 -8.88 8.81 -15.89
C ARG A 1076 -7.60 7.98 -16.10
N ILE A 1077 -6.55 8.33 -15.36
CA ILE A 1077 -5.28 7.61 -15.31
C ILE A 1077 -5.22 6.87 -13.97
N ALA A 1078 -5.03 5.55 -14.05
CA ALA A 1078 -4.80 4.69 -12.89
C ALA A 1078 -3.39 4.93 -12.34
N MET A 1079 -3.27 5.50 -11.15
CA MET A 1079 -2.00 5.59 -10.43
C MET A 1079 -1.81 4.33 -9.56
N ILE A 1080 -0.74 3.60 -9.81
CA ILE A 1080 -0.43 2.32 -9.13
C ILE A 1080 0.90 2.47 -8.41
N ARG A 1081 0.93 2.12 -7.11
CA ARG A 1081 2.05 2.44 -6.22
C ARG A 1081 3.10 1.33 -6.15
N GLU A 1082 2.67 0.09 -5.97
CA GLU A 1082 3.51 -1.10 -5.90
C GLU A 1082 3.23 -2.03 -7.09
N THR A 1083 4.26 -2.56 -7.74
CA THR A 1083 4.13 -3.50 -8.88
C THR A 1083 5.16 -4.62 -8.84
N SER A 1084 4.80 -5.77 -9.41
CA SER A 1084 5.74 -6.88 -9.63
C SER A 1084 5.58 -7.44 -11.04
N ILE A 1085 6.68 -7.55 -11.79
CA ILE A 1085 6.71 -8.24 -13.08
C ILE A 1085 6.51 -9.75 -12.83
N VAL A 1086 5.66 -10.40 -13.63
CA VAL A 1086 5.27 -11.82 -13.48
C VAL A 1086 5.39 -12.56 -14.81
N ALA A 1087 5.77 -13.83 -14.80
CA ALA A 1087 5.97 -14.61 -16.01
C ALA A 1087 4.62 -14.99 -16.67
N PRO A 1088 4.57 -15.17 -18.00
CA PRO A 1088 3.38 -15.66 -18.70
C PRO A 1088 2.84 -16.99 -18.15
N LEU A 1089 3.74 -17.91 -17.80
CA LEU A 1089 3.41 -19.19 -17.15
C LEU A 1089 2.74 -18.98 -15.78
N THR A 1090 3.32 -18.13 -14.93
CA THR A 1090 2.76 -17.77 -13.61
C THR A 1090 1.36 -17.18 -13.74
N VAL A 1091 1.12 -16.33 -14.75
CA VAL A 1091 -0.22 -15.79 -15.04
C VAL A 1091 -1.15 -16.90 -15.52
N ALA A 1092 -0.71 -17.78 -16.41
CA ALA A 1092 -1.52 -18.92 -16.88
C ALA A 1092 -1.92 -19.88 -15.75
N LEU A 1093 -1.07 -20.09 -14.74
CA LEU A 1093 -1.34 -20.97 -13.59
C LEU A 1093 -2.17 -20.29 -12.47
N PHE A 1094 -1.88 -19.03 -12.13
CA PHE A 1094 -2.40 -18.39 -10.91
C PHE A 1094 -3.46 -17.28 -11.11
N GLN A 1095 -3.58 -16.67 -12.29
CA GLN A 1095 -4.62 -15.62 -12.48
C GLN A 1095 -6.03 -16.24 -12.43
N PRO A 1096 -6.98 -15.70 -11.64
CA PRO A 1096 -8.35 -16.23 -11.56
C PRO A 1096 -9.09 -16.21 -12.92
N GLY A 1097 -9.84 -17.28 -13.21
CA GLY A 1097 -10.56 -17.50 -14.47
C GLY A 1097 -10.35 -18.90 -15.07
N THR A 1098 -11.04 -19.22 -16.15
CA THR A 1098 -10.95 -20.54 -16.82
C THR A 1098 -9.90 -20.52 -17.92
N LEU A 1099 -8.93 -21.45 -17.90
CA LEU A 1099 -7.93 -21.59 -18.96
C LEU A 1099 -8.44 -22.60 -20.01
N THR A 1100 -8.32 -22.27 -21.29
CA THR A 1100 -8.82 -23.11 -22.40
C THR A 1100 -7.87 -23.10 -23.60
N VAL A 1101 -7.72 -24.23 -24.29
CA VAL A 1101 -6.97 -24.31 -25.55
C VAL A 1101 -7.87 -23.92 -26.71
N VAL A 1102 -7.41 -22.99 -27.56
CA VAL A 1102 -8.10 -22.54 -28.77
C VAL A 1102 -7.22 -22.84 -29.98
N LYS A 1103 -7.70 -23.73 -30.86
CA LYS A 1103 -7.06 -24.02 -32.15
C LYS A 1103 -7.42 -22.95 -33.20
N PRO A 1104 -6.50 -22.60 -34.12
CA PRO A 1104 -6.78 -21.63 -35.18
C PRO A 1104 -7.88 -22.12 -36.14
N LEU A 1105 -8.73 -21.21 -36.59
CA LEU A 1105 -9.84 -21.47 -37.54
C LEU A 1105 -9.46 -21.01 -38.95
N GLY A 1106 -8.89 -21.91 -39.76
CA GLY A 1106 -8.63 -21.65 -41.19
C GLY A 1106 -7.35 -22.30 -41.72
N GLN A 1107 -7.13 -22.17 -43.04
CA GLN A 1107 -6.03 -22.81 -43.77
C GLN A 1107 -4.64 -22.16 -43.57
N ASP A 1108 -4.52 -21.10 -42.76
CA ASP A 1108 -3.23 -20.55 -42.33
C ASP A 1108 -2.61 -21.46 -41.23
N MET A 1109 -2.29 -22.69 -41.61
CA MET A 1109 -1.42 -23.58 -40.84
C MET A 1109 0.02 -23.07 -40.99
N ASP A 1110 0.42 -22.14 -40.13
CA ASP A 1110 1.83 -21.79 -39.93
C ASP A 1110 2.65 -23.09 -39.74
N ALA A 1111 3.91 -23.10 -40.21
CA ALA A 1111 4.79 -24.28 -40.17
C ALA A 1111 5.27 -24.68 -38.75
N THR A 1112 4.53 -24.27 -37.72
CA THR A 1112 4.73 -24.52 -36.29
C THR A 1112 3.36 -24.85 -35.70
N ASN A 1113 3.20 -26.03 -35.06
CA ASN A 1113 1.95 -26.49 -34.43
C ASN A 1113 1.61 -25.71 -33.14
N ASN A 1114 1.47 -24.40 -33.26
CA ASN A 1114 1.21 -23.47 -32.19
C ASN A 1114 -0.30 -23.27 -31.99
N VAL A 1115 -0.76 -23.43 -30.76
CA VAL A 1115 -2.14 -23.17 -30.34
C VAL A 1115 -2.21 -21.92 -29.47
N THR A 1116 -3.43 -21.38 -29.28
CA THR A 1116 -3.65 -20.25 -28.37
C THR A 1116 -4.19 -20.74 -27.04
N LEU A 1117 -3.43 -20.56 -25.96
CA LEU A 1117 -3.97 -20.66 -24.60
C LEU A 1117 -4.77 -19.38 -24.29
N GLN A 1118 -6.07 -19.51 -24.09
CA GLN A 1118 -6.97 -18.42 -23.71
C GLN A 1118 -7.42 -18.56 -22.26
N LEU A 1119 -6.99 -17.63 -21.41
CA LEU A 1119 -7.48 -17.48 -20.04
C LEU A 1119 -8.67 -16.52 -20.02
N LYS A 1120 -9.86 -17.04 -19.71
CA LYS A 1120 -11.10 -16.28 -19.53
C LYS A 1120 -11.17 -15.74 -18.10
N SER A 1121 -10.48 -14.62 -17.87
CA SER A 1121 -10.55 -13.82 -16.64
C SER A 1121 -11.52 -12.65 -16.84
N LYS A 1122 -11.42 -11.56 -16.05
CA LYS A 1122 -12.17 -10.29 -16.27
C LYS A 1122 -12.13 -9.79 -17.72
N LYS A 1123 -11.04 -10.12 -18.45
CA LYS A 1123 -10.96 -10.11 -19.91
C LYS A 1123 -10.18 -11.35 -20.39
N PRO A 1124 -10.34 -11.78 -21.65
CA PRO A 1124 -9.51 -12.81 -22.23
C PRO A 1124 -8.04 -12.36 -22.28
N LEU A 1125 -7.15 -13.19 -21.76
CA LEU A 1125 -5.70 -13.10 -21.97
C LEU A 1125 -5.29 -14.27 -22.88
N ASN A 1126 -4.54 -13.99 -23.94
CA ASN A 1126 -4.17 -14.99 -24.95
C ASN A 1126 -2.64 -15.18 -24.93
N PHE A 1127 -2.18 -16.43 -25.03
CA PHE A 1127 -0.77 -16.83 -25.08
C PHE A 1127 -0.54 -17.82 -26.22
N ILE A 1128 0.66 -17.84 -26.80
CA ILE A 1128 1.07 -18.86 -27.79
C ILE A 1128 1.88 -19.95 -27.09
N CYS A 1129 1.63 -21.22 -27.40
CA CYS A 1129 2.52 -22.33 -27.09
C CYS A 1129 2.30 -23.48 -28.09
N ASP A 1130 3.13 -24.52 -28.04
CA ASP A 1130 2.83 -25.78 -28.71
C ASP A 1130 1.66 -26.52 -28.03
N GLU A 1131 1.07 -27.50 -28.72
CA GLU A 1131 -0.11 -28.23 -28.24
C GLU A 1131 0.15 -29.12 -27.01
N ARG A 1132 1.37 -29.64 -26.83
CA ARG A 1132 1.71 -30.49 -25.67
C ARG A 1132 1.86 -29.64 -24.41
N THR A 1133 2.62 -28.53 -24.49
CA THR A 1133 2.67 -27.49 -23.45
C THR A 1133 1.28 -26.95 -23.10
N ALA A 1134 0.42 -26.71 -24.10
CA ALA A 1134 -0.94 -26.21 -23.88
C ALA A 1134 -1.76 -27.16 -22.99
N THR A 1135 -1.73 -28.45 -23.33
CA THR A 1135 -2.50 -29.50 -22.66
C THR A 1135 -1.98 -29.72 -21.24
N ALA A 1136 -0.65 -29.83 -21.08
CA ALA A 1136 0.02 -29.96 -19.79
C ALA A 1136 -0.31 -28.79 -18.84
N VAL A 1137 -0.20 -27.53 -19.30
CA VAL A 1137 -0.47 -26.35 -18.44
C VAL A 1137 -1.95 -26.23 -18.05
N VAL A 1138 -2.88 -26.65 -18.92
CA VAL A 1138 -4.32 -26.67 -18.59
C VAL A 1138 -4.62 -27.73 -17.52
N LYS A 1139 -4.19 -28.97 -17.74
CA LYS A 1139 -4.45 -30.08 -16.82
C LYS A 1139 -3.74 -29.93 -15.48
N LEU A 1140 -2.50 -29.45 -15.46
CA LEU A 1140 -1.77 -29.13 -14.21
C LEU A 1140 -2.51 -28.06 -13.40
N ARG A 1141 -3.04 -27.02 -14.06
CA ARG A 1141 -3.81 -25.97 -13.41
C ARG A 1141 -5.11 -26.53 -12.79
N GLU A 1142 -5.80 -27.40 -13.52
CA GLU A 1142 -7.05 -28.05 -13.08
C GLU A 1142 -6.80 -28.91 -11.83
N ALA A 1143 -5.88 -29.88 -11.91
CA ALA A 1143 -5.50 -30.74 -10.79
C ALA A 1143 -5.03 -29.93 -9.57
N MET A 1144 -4.16 -28.93 -9.77
CA MET A 1144 -3.65 -28.07 -8.70
C MET A 1144 -4.77 -27.31 -7.99
N TRP A 1145 -5.68 -26.63 -8.70
CA TRP A 1145 -6.72 -25.84 -8.04
C TRP A 1145 -7.78 -26.72 -7.36
N ASN A 1146 -8.16 -27.86 -7.94
CA ASN A 1146 -9.10 -28.78 -7.32
C ASN A 1146 -8.56 -29.35 -5.98
N VAL A 1147 -7.25 -29.64 -5.92
CA VAL A 1147 -6.56 -30.06 -4.69
C VAL A 1147 -6.49 -28.92 -3.66
N ILE A 1148 -6.24 -27.68 -4.09
CA ILE A 1148 -6.27 -26.50 -3.19
C ILE A 1148 -7.68 -26.29 -2.61
N ASP A 1149 -8.72 -26.36 -3.44
CA ASP A 1149 -10.10 -26.14 -3.00
C ASP A 1149 -10.58 -27.25 -2.04
N TYR A 1150 -10.18 -28.51 -2.27
CA TYR A 1150 -10.35 -29.60 -1.30
C TYR A 1150 -9.69 -29.30 0.05
N PHE A 1151 -8.44 -28.82 0.07
CA PHE A 1151 -7.80 -28.44 1.34
C PHE A 1151 -8.43 -27.22 2.00
N VAL A 1152 -8.94 -26.24 1.23
CA VAL A 1152 -9.69 -25.10 1.77
C VAL A 1152 -11.01 -25.55 2.42
N MET A 1153 -11.62 -26.60 1.88
CA MET A 1153 -12.80 -27.25 2.44
C MET A 1153 -12.48 -27.99 3.75
N GLU A 1154 -11.64 -29.03 3.69
CA GLU A 1154 -11.36 -29.98 4.80
C GLU A 1154 -10.50 -29.43 5.96
N CYS A 1155 -9.93 -28.22 5.82
CA CYS A 1155 -8.97 -27.71 6.78
C CYS A 1155 -9.55 -27.52 8.20
N GLY A 1156 -8.87 -28.11 9.19
CA GLY A 1156 -9.26 -28.08 10.61
C GLY A 1156 -9.75 -29.44 11.10
N ASN A 1157 -10.59 -30.12 10.34
CA ASN A 1157 -11.22 -31.40 10.72
C ASN A 1157 -11.51 -32.28 9.49
N PRO A 1158 -10.52 -33.01 8.95
CA PRO A 1158 -10.68 -33.72 7.68
C PRO A 1158 -11.60 -34.94 7.79
N SER A 1159 -12.65 -34.98 6.97
CA SER A 1159 -13.67 -36.02 6.87
C SER A 1159 -13.09 -37.43 6.74
N ASN A 1160 -12.04 -37.56 5.93
CA ASN A 1160 -11.30 -38.79 5.67
C ASN A 1160 -9.80 -38.54 5.81
N THR A 1161 -9.24 -38.87 6.98
CA THR A 1161 -7.83 -38.66 7.30
C THR A 1161 -6.87 -39.42 6.38
N LYS A 1162 -7.29 -40.55 5.78
CA LYS A 1162 -6.46 -41.29 4.82
C LYS A 1162 -6.40 -40.56 3.49
N LEU A 1163 -7.56 -40.21 2.91
CA LEU A 1163 -7.61 -39.44 1.65
C LEU A 1163 -6.85 -38.12 1.78
N TYR A 1164 -7.01 -37.42 2.90
CA TYR A 1164 -6.27 -36.19 3.19
C TYR A 1164 -4.75 -36.41 3.22
N SER A 1165 -4.28 -37.56 3.73
CA SER A 1165 -2.86 -37.93 3.71
C SER A 1165 -2.37 -38.26 2.30
N ASP A 1166 -3.16 -39.00 1.52
CA ASP A 1166 -2.81 -39.44 0.17
C ASP A 1166 -2.76 -38.22 -0.80
N VAL A 1167 -3.77 -37.34 -0.75
CA VAL A 1167 -3.82 -36.06 -1.49
C VAL A 1167 -2.72 -35.10 -1.04
N SER A 1168 -2.34 -35.11 0.25
CA SER A 1168 -1.18 -34.36 0.74
C SER A 1168 0.14 -34.89 0.19
N GLY A 1169 0.26 -36.20 -0.07
CA GLY A 1169 1.37 -36.78 -0.82
C GLY A 1169 1.49 -36.14 -2.21
N PHE A 1170 0.47 -36.35 -3.04
CA PHE A 1170 0.37 -35.81 -4.41
C PHE A 1170 0.64 -34.29 -4.48
N HIS A 1171 0.06 -33.52 -3.55
CA HIS A 1171 0.25 -32.06 -3.48
C HIS A 1171 1.72 -31.65 -3.28
N ASN A 1172 2.51 -32.40 -2.51
CA ASN A 1172 3.93 -32.10 -2.34
C ASN A 1172 4.72 -32.30 -3.65
N GLU A 1173 4.34 -33.25 -4.49
CA GLU A 1173 4.99 -33.51 -5.78
C GLU A 1173 4.63 -32.41 -6.80
N VAL A 1174 3.35 -32.04 -6.88
CA VAL A 1174 2.88 -30.89 -7.66
C VAL A 1174 3.61 -29.60 -7.25
N LEU A 1175 3.76 -29.32 -5.95
CA LEU A 1175 4.54 -28.17 -5.48
C LEU A 1175 6.04 -28.26 -5.82
N SER A 1176 6.63 -29.46 -5.83
CA SER A 1176 8.04 -29.68 -6.20
C SER A 1176 8.31 -29.39 -7.67
N LEU A 1177 7.38 -29.78 -8.55
CA LEU A 1177 7.38 -29.43 -9.97
C LEU A 1177 7.17 -27.93 -10.20
N LEU A 1178 6.12 -27.35 -9.61
CA LEU A 1178 5.84 -25.91 -9.68
C LEU A 1178 7.02 -25.07 -9.16
N HIS A 1179 7.69 -25.51 -8.09
CA HIS A 1179 8.88 -24.83 -7.57
C HIS A 1179 9.97 -24.72 -8.64
N ARG A 1180 10.34 -25.82 -9.31
CA ARG A 1180 11.37 -25.82 -10.36
C ARG A 1180 10.96 -24.94 -11.55
N MET A 1181 9.76 -25.15 -12.09
CA MET A 1181 9.23 -24.38 -13.23
C MET A 1181 9.24 -22.87 -12.96
N LEU A 1182 8.80 -22.45 -11.76
CA LEU A 1182 8.69 -21.05 -11.38
C LEU A 1182 10.04 -20.42 -11.03
N MET A 1183 10.98 -21.18 -10.44
CA MET A 1183 12.37 -20.72 -10.26
C MET A 1183 13.04 -20.40 -11.60
N GLU A 1184 12.84 -21.24 -12.63
CA GLU A 1184 13.42 -21.02 -13.97
C GLU A 1184 12.85 -19.76 -14.64
N VAL A 1185 11.52 -19.66 -14.80
CA VAL A 1185 10.92 -18.49 -15.46
C VAL A 1185 11.05 -17.20 -14.64
N GLY A 1186 11.14 -17.30 -13.31
CA GLY A 1186 11.46 -16.19 -12.42
C GLY A 1186 12.90 -15.67 -12.61
N THR A 1187 13.87 -16.58 -12.73
CA THR A 1187 15.27 -16.22 -13.01
C THR A 1187 15.38 -15.43 -14.33
N ASN A 1188 14.63 -15.84 -15.36
CA ASN A 1188 14.61 -15.15 -16.65
C ASN A 1188 14.02 -13.71 -16.61
N ILE A 1189 13.29 -13.34 -15.56
CA ILE A 1189 12.79 -11.96 -15.33
C ILE A 1189 13.88 -11.07 -14.73
N ASP A 1190 14.58 -11.53 -13.69
CA ASP A 1190 15.55 -10.71 -12.96
C ASP A 1190 16.96 -10.76 -13.57
N TYR A 1191 17.29 -11.79 -14.36
CA TYR A 1191 18.59 -11.97 -15.03
C TYR A 1191 18.46 -12.01 -16.56
N ASP A 1192 19.52 -11.64 -17.27
CA ASP A 1192 19.65 -11.78 -18.73
C ASP A 1192 20.26 -13.13 -19.15
N GLU A 1193 20.24 -13.41 -20.46
CA GLU A 1193 20.78 -14.65 -21.08
C GLU A 1193 22.28 -14.90 -20.79
N ASN A 1194 23.01 -13.89 -20.30
CA ASN A 1194 24.41 -13.98 -19.93
C ASN A 1194 24.60 -14.09 -18.40
N GLY A 1195 23.52 -14.24 -17.63
CA GLY A 1195 23.52 -14.32 -16.17
C GLY A 1195 23.72 -12.98 -15.45
N ASN A 1196 23.68 -11.83 -16.15
CA ASN A 1196 23.75 -10.55 -15.46
C ASN A 1196 22.38 -10.18 -14.90
N LEU A 1197 22.34 -9.59 -13.70
CA LEU A 1197 21.12 -8.96 -13.19
C LEU A 1197 20.66 -7.85 -14.17
N ARG A 1198 19.42 -7.92 -14.67
CA ARG A 1198 18.92 -7.00 -15.70
C ARG A 1198 18.98 -5.56 -15.18
N LYS A 1199 19.75 -4.71 -15.87
CA LYS A 1199 20.14 -3.39 -15.36
C LYS A 1199 18.95 -2.51 -14.99
N PHE A 1200 18.91 -2.11 -13.73
CA PHE A 1200 18.01 -1.06 -13.24
C PHE A 1200 18.26 0.25 -13.99
N VAL A 1201 17.19 0.95 -14.39
CA VAL A 1201 17.26 2.21 -15.17
C VAL A 1201 17.53 3.41 -14.24
N GLY A 1202 18.64 3.34 -13.50
CA GLY A 1202 19.24 4.46 -12.80
C GLY A 1202 20.41 5.01 -13.61
N LYS A 1203 20.44 6.33 -13.87
CA LYS A 1203 21.65 6.99 -14.34
C LYS A 1203 22.58 7.22 -13.15
N THR A 1204 23.40 6.23 -12.83
CA THR A 1204 24.56 6.42 -11.95
C THR A 1204 25.47 7.53 -12.51
N ARG A 1205 26.02 8.34 -11.61
CA ARG A 1205 26.85 9.51 -11.89
C ARG A 1205 27.88 9.70 -10.78
#